data_AF-A0A502ZRC1-F1
#
_entry.id   AF-A0A502ZRC1-F1
#
_cell.length_a   1.000
_cell.length_b   1.000
_cell.length_c   1.000
_cell.angle_alpha   90.00
_cell.angle_beta   90.00
_cell.angle_gamma   90.00
#
_symmetry.space_group_name_H-M   'P 1'
#
loop_
_entity.id
_entity.type
_entity.pdbx_description
1 polymer ?
#
loop_
_entity_poly.entity_id
_entity_poly.type
_entity_poly.pdbx_seq_one_letter_code
_entity_poly.pdbx_strand_id
1 'polypeptide(L)'
;MAEHFTLNRCRKEGKLHGLAAGKYLVEYNDTTHLDDNQWIRLAEIDVRSTAVPAGEEDTEQFYTIRKDISGLPKEEIKNDKSGKNADDSSKRNTRALEDALSLSLARAGILSPDITEELFAELVALGTEDGIVVVPDTNALHNGALHWLLKILHRPPIWILPLAASLTTVQQRDAMVKALVGKHNLSNLSKAVRSRGLVNGALGLLIRNRGRSQVVELDHSLLRYQKTASTSGADPDHSDVLEDRLIIEGIHSVLRTMRTRSTRRVITSDVNMARVLEAEGIDTLFVPSISMGATAVECVRYDALARAFIGAPLCATIWELVHTFGSIRLMKGKAEVANLNCFWPSKSPAHWSSETLLCTFDDEATKSKRRGTREQEPLDSTADADRNGRKSNSSEPTDRGPGDRGETALPAESPARMPRNASIDSVRPVAVLPRASLPQALKLLGLVKRLQRATPAQAADASLGTTADTVRRAFDLLRRTDLLEEHAASFSATADADLVDRALKEEDLDAVSLIFQRFEPYAAFLGLLQSLGEMRRAEVFPALQRRFGLIGSEEATRLPRFHSLLGQAWTDGDTIRDGSRRLTDRDATEAFHRAYAATSIDGLSKVIELLPHLCRAQRISPWAAKKQVERFIREGLLPEYRFEPSAGGKPVTRDETISGQLGDIVVKPVVIDRLHIGDRPVFTIGGPSR
;
A
#
# COMPACT_ATOMS: atom_id res chain seq x y z
N MET A 1 0.47 -24.79 22.67
CA MET A 1 1.36 -24.30 21.60
C MET A 1 0.53 -23.53 20.58
N ALA A 2 1.13 -22.72 19.71
CA ALA A 2 0.40 -22.05 18.64
C ALA A 2 0.28 -22.97 17.42
N GLU A 3 -0.90 -23.07 16.84
CA GLU A 3 -1.22 -24.00 15.75
C GLU A 3 -2.03 -23.33 14.65
N HIS A 4 -1.92 -23.85 13.43
CA HIS A 4 -2.72 -23.39 12.29
C HIS A 4 -4.10 -24.06 12.28
N PHE A 5 -5.14 -23.23 12.30
CA PHE A 5 -6.55 -23.64 12.29
C PHE A 5 -7.31 -22.97 11.14
N THR A 6 -8.16 -23.75 10.46
CA THR A 6 -9.26 -23.23 9.63
C THR A 6 -10.54 -23.16 10.47
N LEU A 7 -11.53 -22.37 10.06
CA LEU A 7 -12.82 -22.31 10.77
C LEU A 7 -13.49 -23.70 10.90
N ASN A 8 -13.37 -24.53 9.86
CA ASN A 8 -13.89 -25.90 9.86
C ASN A 8 -13.11 -26.83 10.81
N ARG A 9 -11.79 -26.65 10.96
CA ARG A 9 -11.00 -27.38 11.97
C ARG A 9 -11.39 -26.94 13.39
N CYS A 10 -11.51 -25.63 13.61
CA CYS A 10 -11.92 -25.02 14.88
C CYS A 10 -13.25 -25.59 15.39
N ARG A 11 -14.26 -25.65 14.51
CA ARG A 11 -15.56 -26.26 14.77
C ARG A 11 -15.47 -27.76 15.08
N LYS A 12 -14.82 -28.55 14.20
CA LYS A 12 -14.69 -30.00 14.37
C LYS A 12 -13.96 -30.42 15.64
N GLU A 13 -13.06 -29.59 16.16
CA GLU A 13 -12.37 -29.81 17.43
C GLU A 13 -13.10 -29.20 18.65
N GLY A 14 -14.30 -28.64 18.46
CA GLY A 14 -15.11 -28.05 19.54
C GLY A 14 -14.50 -26.79 20.16
N LYS A 15 -13.48 -26.18 19.54
CA LYS A 15 -12.80 -25.00 20.09
C LYS A 15 -13.78 -23.82 20.09
N LEU A 16 -13.88 -23.13 21.23
CA LEU A 16 -14.89 -22.09 21.55
C LEU A 16 -16.35 -22.56 21.64
N HIS A 17 -16.69 -23.84 21.40
CA HIS A 17 -18.04 -24.38 21.64
C HIS A 17 -18.26 -24.83 23.09
N GLY A 18 -17.18 -25.01 23.86
CA GLY A 18 -17.20 -25.50 25.26
C GLY A 18 -16.95 -24.44 26.34
N LEU A 19 -17.12 -23.14 26.06
CA LEU A 19 -16.82 -22.10 27.04
C LEU A 19 -17.78 -22.17 28.24
N ALA A 20 -17.24 -22.09 29.46
CA ALA A 20 -18.04 -21.98 30.67
C ALA A 20 -18.82 -20.64 30.69
N ALA A 21 -20.05 -20.65 31.18
CA ALA A 21 -20.95 -19.48 31.14
C ALA A 21 -20.39 -18.21 31.82
N GLY A 22 -21.01 -17.07 31.50
CA GLY A 22 -20.66 -15.74 31.97
C GLY A 22 -19.82 -14.93 31.00
N LYS A 23 -19.24 -13.83 31.50
CA LYS A 23 -18.65 -12.76 30.70
C LYS A 23 -17.20 -13.02 30.26
N TYR A 24 -16.94 -12.66 29.01
CA TYR A 24 -15.65 -12.66 28.33
C TYR A 24 -15.40 -11.28 27.70
N LEU A 25 -14.14 -10.85 27.64
CA LEU A 25 -13.74 -9.62 26.97
C LEU A 25 -13.07 -9.95 25.64
N VAL A 26 -13.47 -9.26 24.58
CA VAL A 26 -12.81 -9.30 23.27
C VAL A 26 -11.85 -8.12 23.21
N GLU A 27 -10.56 -8.42 23.10
CA GLU A 27 -9.49 -7.43 22.95
C GLU A 27 -8.73 -7.68 21.64
N TYR A 28 -8.25 -6.62 20.99
CA TYR A 28 -7.49 -6.71 19.75
C TYR A 28 -6.10 -6.07 19.85
N ASN A 29 -5.19 -6.56 19.00
CA ASN A 29 -3.89 -5.96 18.74
C ASN A 29 -3.65 -5.85 17.22
N ASP A 30 -2.94 -4.81 16.79
CA ASP A 30 -2.53 -4.63 15.41
C ASP A 30 -1.23 -3.82 15.30
N THR A 31 -0.14 -4.50 14.90
CA THR A 31 1.20 -3.93 14.70
C THR A 31 1.30 -2.87 13.58
N THR A 32 0.21 -2.54 12.89
CA THR A 32 0.17 -1.33 12.03
C THR A 32 0.04 -0.03 12.83
N HIS A 33 -0.54 -0.09 14.04
CA HIS A 33 -0.91 1.09 14.83
C HIS A 33 -0.83 0.95 16.35
N LEU A 34 -0.53 -0.24 16.88
CA LEU A 34 -0.35 -0.55 18.30
C LEU A 34 0.98 -1.30 18.51
N ASP A 35 1.59 -1.19 19.69
CA ASP A 35 2.73 -2.02 20.10
C ASP A 35 2.29 -3.46 20.41
N ASP A 36 3.18 -4.45 20.31
CA ASP A 36 2.84 -5.89 20.49
C ASP A 36 2.19 -6.22 21.84
N ASN A 37 2.55 -5.47 22.89
CA ASN A 37 1.99 -5.61 24.25
C ASN A 37 0.71 -4.79 24.47
N GLN A 38 0.27 -3.98 23.51
CA GLN A 38 -0.87 -3.08 23.64
C GLN A 38 -2.14 -3.69 23.08
N TRP A 39 -3.15 -3.86 23.94
CA TRP A 39 -4.43 -4.45 23.58
C TRP A 39 -5.57 -3.47 23.85
N ILE A 40 -6.47 -3.34 22.88
CA ILE A 40 -7.66 -2.47 22.95
C ILE A 40 -8.90 -3.34 23.06
N ARG A 41 -9.74 -3.08 24.06
CA ARG A 41 -11.03 -3.75 24.25
C ARG A 41 -11.98 -3.30 23.13
N LEU A 42 -12.74 -4.24 22.57
CA LEU A 42 -13.76 -3.98 21.54
C LEU A 42 -15.17 -4.24 22.06
N ALA A 43 -15.36 -5.35 22.76
CA ALA A 43 -16.66 -5.84 23.15
C ALA A 43 -16.60 -6.71 24.42
N GLU A 44 -17.74 -6.80 25.10
CA GLU A 44 -18.05 -7.80 26.11
C GLU A 44 -18.97 -8.86 25.47
N ILE A 45 -18.65 -10.13 25.64
CA ILE A 45 -19.49 -11.26 25.23
C ILE A 45 -19.97 -11.98 26.50
N ASP A 46 -21.29 -12.16 26.64
CA ASP A 46 -21.88 -12.90 27.76
C ASP A 46 -22.42 -14.24 27.27
N VAL A 47 -21.77 -15.33 27.69
CA VAL A 47 -22.10 -16.71 27.26
C VAL A 47 -23.13 -17.29 28.22
N ARG A 48 -24.33 -17.60 27.72
CA ARG A 48 -25.41 -18.19 28.52
C ARG A 48 -25.19 -19.69 28.67
N SER A 49 -25.52 -20.24 29.84
CA SER A 49 -25.55 -21.69 30.05
C SER A 49 -26.69 -22.33 29.26
N THR A 50 -26.37 -23.22 28.32
CA THR A 50 -27.38 -24.06 27.66
C THR A 50 -28.01 -25.04 28.66
N ALA A 51 -29.33 -25.21 28.59
CA ALA A 51 -30.03 -26.25 29.34
C ALA A 51 -29.86 -27.64 28.71
N VAL A 52 -29.61 -27.69 27.39
CA VAL A 52 -29.22 -28.91 26.67
C VAL A 52 -27.78 -29.30 27.07
N PRO A 53 -27.52 -30.57 27.44
CA PRO A 53 -26.17 -31.05 27.69
C PRO A 53 -25.29 -30.95 26.44
N ALA A 54 -24.11 -30.36 26.57
CA ALA A 54 -23.11 -30.35 25.51
C ALA A 54 -22.63 -31.79 25.26
N GLY A 55 -23.11 -32.42 24.19
CA GLY A 55 -22.96 -33.86 23.94
C GLY A 55 -23.73 -34.37 22.72
N GLU A 56 -24.81 -33.71 22.31
CA GLU A 56 -25.33 -33.82 20.94
C GLU A 56 -24.44 -32.96 20.01
N GLU A 57 -24.05 -33.49 18.85
CA GLU A 57 -22.83 -33.03 18.14
C GLU A 57 -22.90 -31.63 17.51
N ASP A 58 -24.07 -30.99 17.45
CA ASP A 58 -24.31 -29.67 16.84
C ASP A 58 -24.85 -28.59 17.83
N THR A 59 -24.81 -28.81 19.15
CA THR A 59 -25.37 -27.84 20.12
C THR A 59 -24.51 -26.58 20.28
N GLU A 60 -24.82 -25.53 19.53
CA GLU A 60 -24.17 -24.23 19.62
C GLU A 60 -24.49 -23.45 20.90
N GLN A 61 -23.54 -22.63 21.36
CA GLN A 61 -23.72 -21.81 22.56
C GLN A 61 -24.49 -20.52 22.26
N PHE A 62 -25.49 -20.20 23.11
CA PHE A 62 -26.13 -18.89 23.10
C PHE A 62 -25.25 -17.85 23.79
N TYR A 63 -25.00 -16.73 23.11
CA TYR A 63 -24.29 -15.59 23.66
C TYR A 63 -24.93 -14.27 23.25
N THR A 64 -24.65 -13.21 23.99
CA THR A 64 -24.88 -11.84 23.53
C THR A 64 -23.55 -11.11 23.40
N ILE A 65 -23.47 -10.13 22.50
CA ILE A 65 -22.31 -9.26 22.33
C ILE A 65 -22.70 -7.79 22.53
N ARG A 66 -21.90 -7.05 23.29
CA ARG A 66 -22.08 -5.64 23.59
C ARG A 66 -20.80 -4.86 23.30
N LYS A 67 -20.92 -3.79 22.51
CA LYS A 67 -19.84 -2.82 22.24
C LYS A 67 -19.26 -2.28 23.55
N ASP A 68 -17.93 -2.33 23.69
CA ASP A 68 -17.23 -1.96 24.92
C ASP A 68 -15.79 -1.53 24.59
N ILE A 69 -15.67 -0.38 23.91
CA ILE A 69 -14.41 0.10 23.34
C ILE A 69 -13.63 0.93 24.35
N SER A 70 -12.48 0.44 24.79
CA SER A 70 -11.60 1.11 25.75
C SER A 70 -10.15 0.64 25.64
N GLY A 71 -9.21 1.42 26.21
CA GLY A 71 -7.76 1.12 26.14
C GLY A 71 -7.01 1.79 24.98
N LEU A 72 -7.69 2.62 24.17
CA LEU A 72 -7.04 3.49 23.18
C LEU A 72 -5.93 4.34 23.82
N PRO A 73 -4.71 4.39 23.26
CA PRO A 73 -3.66 5.28 23.75
C PRO A 73 -4.07 6.74 23.56
N LYS A 74 -3.71 7.58 24.53
CA LYS A 74 -3.79 9.04 24.38
C LYS A 74 -2.62 9.48 23.49
N GLU A 75 -2.90 10.24 22.45
CA GLU A 75 -1.86 10.78 21.58
C GLU A 75 -0.99 11.79 22.35
N GLU A 76 0.30 11.49 22.53
CA GLU A 76 1.29 12.48 22.96
C GLU A 76 1.52 13.48 21.81
N ILE A 77 0.67 14.50 21.71
CA ILE A 77 0.87 15.60 20.74
C ILE A 77 2.11 16.41 21.13
N LYS A 78 3.27 15.98 20.61
CA LYS A 78 4.54 16.69 20.73
C LYS A 78 4.47 17.97 19.90
N ASN A 79 4.36 19.09 20.61
CA ASN A 79 4.46 20.46 20.10
C ASN A 79 3.28 20.99 19.25
N ASP A 80 2.04 20.87 19.74
CA ASP A 80 0.98 21.78 19.27
C ASP A 80 0.15 22.36 20.43
N LYS A 81 -0.10 23.68 20.40
CA LYS A 81 -0.63 24.45 21.54
C LYS A 81 -2.17 24.48 21.62
N SER A 82 -2.84 23.53 20.98
CA SER A 82 -4.31 23.48 20.90
C SER A 82 -4.87 22.11 21.32
N GLY A 83 -5.14 21.94 22.61
CA GLY A 83 -5.70 20.71 23.21
C GLY A 83 -7.10 20.30 22.74
N LYS A 84 -7.66 20.93 21.69
CA LYS A 84 -8.91 20.50 21.04
C LYS A 84 -8.68 19.33 20.08
N ASN A 85 -7.55 19.28 19.38
CA ASN A 85 -7.35 18.32 18.28
C ASN A 85 -7.27 16.86 18.76
N ALA A 86 -6.71 16.61 19.96
CA ALA A 86 -6.59 15.27 20.55
C ALA A 86 -7.94 14.62 20.90
N ASP A 87 -8.94 15.44 21.26
CA ASP A 87 -10.24 14.94 21.68
C ASP A 87 -11.08 14.47 20.47
N ASP A 88 -10.87 15.10 19.32
CA ASP A 88 -11.54 14.72 18.07
C ASP A 88 -10.81 13.60 17.31
N SER A 89 -9.47 13.49 17.39
CA SER A 89 -8.75 12.32 16.88
C SER A 89 -9.13 11.04 17.64
N SER A 90 -9.23 11.13 18.97
CA SER A 90 -9.73 10.06 19.84
C SER A 90 -11.14 9.60 19.43
N LYS A 91 -12.12 10.52 19.34
CA LYS A 91 -13.50 10.21 18.89
C LYS A 91 -13.53 9.59 17.48
N ARG A 92 -12.70 10.06 16.55
CA ARG A 92 -12.58 9.53 15.19
C ARG A 92 -12.07 8.08 15.19
N ASN A 93 -11.08 7.79 16.02
CA ASN A 93 -10.55 6.43 16.17
C ASN A 93 -11.58 5.49 16.83
N THR A 94 -12.28 5.92 17.89
CA THR A 94 -13.37 5.13 18.49
C THR A 94 -14.44 4.81 17.45
N ARG A 95 -14.93 5.81 16.70
CA ARG A 95 -15.90 5.59 15.62
C ARG A 95 -15.41 4.59 14.57
N ALA A 96 -14.15 4.67 14.15
CA ALA A 96 -13.60 3.71 13.19
C ALA A 96 -13.57 2.26 13.70
N LEU A 97 -13.44 2.05 15.02
CA LEU A 97 -13.59 0.73 15.65
C LEU A 97 -15.06 0.30 15.78
N GLU A 98 -15.97 1.23 16.05
CA GLU A 98 -17.43 0.99 16.08
C GLU A 98 -17.98 0.58 14.70
N ASP A 99 -17.58 1.30 13.65
CA ASP A 99 -17.87 0.95 12.25
C ASP A 99 -17.41 -0.48 11.98
N ALA A 100 -16.13 -0.77 12.22
CA ALA A 100 -15.50 -2.04 11.91
C ALA A 100 -16.09 -3.22 12.69
N LEU A 101 -16.45 -3.02 13.97
CA LEU A 101 -17.16 -3.99 14.79
C LEU A 101 -18.55 -4.28 14.18
N SER A 102 -19.31 -3.24 13.84
CA SER A 102 -20.64 -3.36 13.21
C SER A 102 -20.58 -4.15 11.91
N LEU A 103 -19.68 -3.77 10.99
CA LEU A 103 -19.52 -4.46 9.71
C LEU A 103 -19.04 -5.92 9.86
N SER A 104 -18.31 -6.25 10.94
CA SER A 104 -17.92 -7.63 11.25
C SER A 104 -19.11 -8.49 11.70
N LEU A 105 -19.97 -7.94 12.57
CA LEU A 105 -21.19 -8.62 13.03
C LEU A 105 -22.26 -8.71 11.91
N ALA A 106 -22.22 -7.77 10.96
CA ALA A 106 -22.99 -7.81 9.72
C ALA A 106 -22.52 -8.93 8.76
N ARG A 107 -21.21 -9.09 8.55
CA ARG A 107 -20.68 -10.22 7.74
C ARG A 107 -20.86 -11.58 8.40
N ALA A 108 -20.76 -11.65 9.73
CA ALA A 108 -21.21 -12.83 10.49
C ALA A 108 -22.72 -13.09 10.30
N GLY A 109 -23.50 -12.06 9.96
CA GLY A 109 -24.94 -12.11 9.70
C GLY A 109 -25.78 -12.19 10.96
N ILE A 110 -25.28 -11.66 12.08
CA ILE A 110 -26.03 -11.49 13.32
C ILE A 110 -26.85 -10.20 13.24
N LEU A 111 -26.23 -9.11 12.80
CA LEU A 111 -26.94 -7.85 12.50
C LEU A 111 -27.73 -7.94 11.18
N SER A 112 -28.71 -7.06 11.04
CA SER A 112 -29.47 -6.76 9.83
C SER A 112 -29.43 -5.25 9.56
N PRO A 113 -29.62 -4.81 8.30
CA PRO A 113 -29.90 -3.40 8.02
C PRO A 113 -31.29 -3.02 8.53
N ASP A 114 -31.51 -1.73 8.75
CA ASP A 114 -32.86 -1.18 8.90
C ASP A 114 -33.55 -1.21 7.52
N ILE A 115 -34.65 -1.96 7.40
CA ILE A 115 -35.32 -2.23 6.12
C ILE A 115 -36.52 -1.28 6.00
N THR A 116 -36.60 -0.51 4.91
CA THR A 116 -37.77 0.32 4.60
C THR A 116 -38.89 -0.53 3.96
N GLU A 117 -40.12 -0.01 3.89
CA GLU A 117 -41.25 -0.75 3.30
C GLU A 117 -41.02 -1.06 1.82
N GLU A 118 -40.37 -0.16 1.08
CA GLU A 118 -40.02 -0.33 -0.33
C GLU A 118 -38.96 -1.42 -0.52
N LEU A 119 -37.88 -1.38 0.28
CA LEU A 119 -36.83 -2.40 0.25
C LEU A 119 -37.37 -3.78 0.68
N PHE A 120 -38.28 -3.82 1.66
CA PHE A 120 -38.95 -5.05 2.05
C PHE A 120 -39.80 -5.62 0.90
N ALA A 121 -40.57 -4.77 0.21
CA ALA A 121 -41.38 -5.18 -0.94
C ALA A 121 -40.53 -5.70 -2.10
N GLU A 122 -39.41 -5.04 -2.45
CA GLU A 122 -38.51 -5.53 -3.49
C GLU A 122 -37.86 -6.87 -3.08
N LEU A 123 -37.40 -7.02 -1.83
CA LEU A 123 -36.80 -8.27 -1.36
C LEU A 123 -37.80 -9.43 -1.34
N VAL A 124 -39.08 -9.16 -1.07
CA VAL A 124 -40.15 -10.18 -1.20
C VAL A 124 -40.36 -10.58 -2.67
N ALA A 125 -40.34 -9.63 -3.61
CA ALA A 125 -40.45 -9.92 -5.04
C ALA A 125 -39.24 -10.74 -5.54
N LEU A 126 -38.01 -10.29 -5.25
CA LEU A 126 -36.76 -11.00 -5.56
C LEU A 126 -36.74 -12.41 -4.95
N GLY A 127 -37.33 -12.61 -3.76
CA GLY A 127 -37.50 -13.92 -3.12
C GLY A 127 -38.41 -14.91 -3.86
N THR A 128 -39.07 -14.49 -4.95
CA THR A 128 -39.92 -15.33 -5.82
C THR A 128 -39.32 -15.60 -7.21
N GLU A 129 -38.17 -15.02 -7.54
CA GLU A 129 -37.50 -15.19 -8.84
C GLU A 129 -36.90 -16.59 -9.04
N ASP A 130 -36.88 -17.08 -10.28
CA ASP A 130 -36.21 -18.34 -10.67
C ASP A 130 -34.67 -18.28 -10.53
N GLY A 131 -34.10 -17.07 -10.41
CA GLY A 131 -32.68 -16.84 -10.18
C GLY A 131 -32.28 -15.38 -10.38
N ILE A 132 -31.29 -14.93 -9.60
CA ILE A 132 -30.85 -13.53 -9.57
C ILE A 132 -29.36 -13.46 -9.92
N VAL A 133 -28.98 -12.50 -10.75
CA VAL A 133 -27.58 -12.14 -11.00
C VAL A 133 -27.28 -10.81 -10.31
N VAL A 134 -26.32 -10.82 -9.38
CA VAL A 134 -25.95 -9.64 -8.59
C VAL A 134 -24.55 -9.14 -8.95
N VAL A 135 -24.44 -7.84 -9.22
CA VAL A 135 -23.17 -7.15 -9.47
C VAL A 135 -22.89 -6.26 -8.24
N PRO A 136 -22.11 -6.71 -7.25
CA PRO A 136 -21.84 -5.91 -6.06
C PRO A 136 -20.76 -4.86 -6.33
N ASP A 137 -20.95 -3.65 -5.80
CA ASP A 137 -19.89 -2.66 -5.71
C ASP A 137 -18.85 -3.01 -4.60
N THR A 138 -17.80 -2.21 -4.50
CA THR A 138 -16.73 -2.40 -3.51
C THR A 138 -17.24 -2.30 -2.07
N ASN A 139 -18.32 -1.54 -1.81
CA ASN A 139 -18.91 -1.36 -0.48
C ASN A 139 -19.80 -2.55 -0.08
N ALA A 140 -20.61 -3.08 -0.99
CA ALA A 140 -21.49 -4.23 -0.76
C ALA A 140 -20.71 -5.53 -0.47
N LEU A 141 -19.51 -5.66 -1.06
CA LEU A 141 -18.54 -6.72 -0.74
C LEU A 141 -17.99 -6.58 0.71
N HIS A 142 -17.79 -5.36 1.20
CA HIS A 142 -17.17 -5.07 2.51
C HIS A 142 -18.17 -5.05 3.68
N ASN A 143 -19.28 -4.33 3.51
CA ASN A 143 -20.15 -3.86 4.59
C ASN A 143 -21.13 -4.93 5.12
N GLY A 144 -21.05 -6.16 4.61
CA GLY A 144 -21.97 -7.24 4.99
C GLY A 144 -23.32 -7.22 4.28
N ALA A 145 -23.65 -6.19 3.50
CA ALA A 145 -24.90 -6.11 2.73
C ALA A 145 -25.15 -7.36 1.85
N LEU A 146 -24.17 -7.75 1.02
CA LEU A 146 -24.27 -8.98 0.23
C LEU A 146 -24.21 -10.25 1.10
N HIS A 147 -23.52 -10.23 2.26
CA HIS A 147 -23.50 -11.39 3.17
C HIS A 147 -24.88 -11.66 3.78
N TRP A 148 -25.59 -10.59 4.17
CA TRP A 148 -26.96 -10.64 4.66
C TRP A 148 -27.95 -11.04 3.55
N LEU A 149 -27.83 -10.45 2.35
CA LEU A 149 -28.70 -10.77 1.21
C LEU A 149 -28.64 -12.27 0.87
N LEU A 150 -27.44 -12.85 0.82
CA LEU A 150 -27.22 -14.28 0.56
C LEU A 150 -27.70 -15.21 1.69
N LYS A 151 -28.02 -14.68 2.87
CA LYS A 151 -28.66 -15.42 3.97
C LYS A 151 -30.19 -15.34 3.93
N ILE A 152 -30.77 -14.19 3.56
CA ILE A 152 -32.23 -14.03 3.53
C ILE A 152 -32.87 -14.60 2.25
N LEU A 153 -32.27 -14.37 1.08
CA LEU A 153 -32.77 -14.84 -0.21
C LEU A 153 -32.28 -16.27 -0.46
N HIS A 154 -32.69 -17.19 0.40
CA HIS A 154 -32.23 -18.59 0.40
C HIS A 154 -32.90 -19.47 -0.69
N ARG A 155 -33.91 -18.95 -1.38
CA ARG A 155 -34.68 -19.64 -2.43
C ARG A 155 -34.09 -19.44 -3.84
N PRO A 156 -33.98 -18.22 -4.38
CA PRO A 156 -33.42 -18.02 -5.71
C PRO A 156 -31.94 -18.41 -5.75
N PRO A 157 -31.45 -19.09 -6.80
CA PRO A 157 -30.02 -19.21 -7.04
C PRO A 157 -29.43 -17.83 -7.38
N ILE A 158 -28.60 -17.30 -6.47
CA ILE A 158 -27.91 -16.01 -6.63
C ILE A 158 -26.51 -16.23 -7.21
N TRP A 159 -26.24 -15.62 -8.37
CA TRP A 159 -24.94 -15.57 -9.02
C TRP A 159 -24.25 -14.23 -8.75
N ILE A 160 -23.01 -14.28 -8.25
CA ILE A 160 -22.24 -13.09 -7.82
C ILE A 160 -21.21 -12.73 -8.87
N LEU A 161 -21.30 -11.52 -9.44
CA LEU A 161 -20.43 -11.04 -10.51
C LEU A 161 -19.60 -9.81 -10.06
N PRO A 162 -18.53 -9.99 -9.25
CA PRO A 162 -17.66 -8.88 -8.88
C PRO A 162 -16.86 -8.40 -10.10
N LEU A 163 -16.76 -7.08 -10.25
CA LEU A 163 -15.92 -6.47 -11.28
C LEU A 163 -14.42 -6.65 -10.95
N ALA A 164 -13.60 -6.88 -11.98
CA ALA A 164 -12.14 -6.90 -11.84
C ALA A 164 -11.57 -5.60 -11.22
N ALA A 165 -12.22 -4.44 -11.44
CA ALA A 165 -11.82 -3.19 -10.79
C ALA A 165 -11.88 -3.25 -9.26
N SER A 166 -13.03 -3.64 -8.69
CA SER A 166 -13.21 -3.78 -7.23
C SER A 166 -12.20 -4.77 -6.61
N LEU A 167 -11.85 -5.84 -7.33
CA LEU A 167 -10.80 -6.78 -6.90
C LEU A 167 -9.40 -6.16 -6.95
N THR A 168 -9.13 -5.29 -7.92
CA THR A 168 -7.86 -4.53 -7.95
C THR A 168 -7.81 -3.54 -6.80
N THR A 169 -8.92 -2.88 -6.45
CA THR A 169 -9.00 -1.99 -5.28
C THR A 169 -8.75 -2.77 -3.99
N VAL A 170 -9.30 -3.98 -3.85
CA VAL A 170 -8.94 -4.91 -2.78
C VAL A 170 -7.43 -5.22 -2.77
N GLN A 171 -6.80 -5.51 -3.91
CA GLN A 171 -5.35 -5.74 -4.00
C GLN A 171 -4.51 -4.50 -3.60
N GLN A 172 -4.92 -3.30 -4.02
CA GLN A 172 -4.24 -2.05 -3.62
C GLN A 172 -4.33 -1.84 -2.10
N ARG A 173 -5.46 -2.18 -1.48
CA ARG A 173 -5.68 -2.07 -0.03
C ARG A 173 -4.90 -3.15 0.76
N ASP A 174 -4.77 -4.36 0.21
CA ASP A 174 -3.87 -5.42 0.74
C ASP A 174 -2.39 -4.97 0.74
N ALA A 175 -1.89 -4.49 -0.40
CA ALA A 175 -0.52 -3.97 -0.52
C ALA A 175 -0.28 -2.79 0.45
N MET A 176 -1.26 -1.91 0.61
CA MET A 176 -1.20 -0.82 1.57
C MET A 176 -1.16 -1.32 3.02
N VAL A 177 -2.00 -2.28 3.42
CA VAL A 177 -1.97 -2.85 4.79
C VAL A 177 -0.61 -3.48 5.09
N LYS A 178 -0.04 -4.24 4.13
CA LYS A 178 1.32 -4.81 4.25
C LYS A 178 2.37 -3.70 4.43
N ALA A 179 2.27 -2.61 3.67
CA ALA A 179 3.12 -1.43 3.82
C ALA A 179 2.87 -0.58 5.08
N LEU A 180 1.93 -0.97 5.95
CA LEU A 180 1.69 -0.35 7.26
C LEU A 180 2.17 -1.21 8.45
N VAL A 181 2.46 -2.50 8.27
CA VAL A 181 2.88 -3.39 9.37
C VAL A 181 4.21 -2.93 9.95
N GLY A 182 4.34 -2.99 11.29
CA GLY A 182 5.56 -2.61 12.01
C GLY A 182 5.77 -1.09 12.12
N LYS A 183 4.73 -0.28 11.85
CA LYS A 183 4.81 1.19 11.96
C LYS A 183 4.29 1.75 13.28
N HIS A 184 3.55 0.96 14.06
CA HIS A 184 3.13 1.27 15.44
C HIS A 184 2.63 2.73 15.65
N ASN A 185 1.86 3.26 14.68
CA ASN A 185 1.41 4.65 14.66
C ASN A 185 -0.12 4.72 14.62
N LEU A 186 -0.73 5.30 15.66
CA LEU A 186 -2.18 5.36 15.85
C LEU A 186 -2.94 5.99 14.67
N SER A 187 -2.33 6.94 13.95
CA SER A 187 -2.96 7.57 12.76
C SER A 187 -3.24 6.58 11.62
N ASN A 188 -2.63 5.39 11.63
CA ASN A 188 -2.94 4.31 10.70
C ASN A 188 -4.23 3.56 11.05
N LEU A 189 -4.74 3.63 12.28
CA LEU A 189 -5.82 2.78 12.82
C LEU A 189 -7.03 2.69 11.89
N SER A 190 -7.67 3.83 11.61
CA SER A 190 -8.86 3.88 10.75
C SER A 190 -8.58 3.36 9.34
N LYS A 191 -7.37 3.60 8.82
CA LYS A 191 -6.94 3.18 7.48
C LYS A 191 -6.68 1.68 7.40
N ALA A 192 -6.05 1.10 8.42
CA ALA A 192 -5.68 -0.30 8.51
C ALA A 192 -6.90 -1.19 8.75
N VAL A 193 -7.72 -0.89 9.76
CA VAL A 193 -8.88 -1.71 10.16
C VAL A 193 -9.92 -1.77 9.03
N ARG A 194 -10.30 -0.62 8.44
CA ARG A 194 -11.22 -0.59 7.28
C ARG A 194 -10.67 -1.39 6.10
N SER A 195 -9.38 -1.25 5.78
CA SER A 195 -8.76 -1.98 4.67
C SER A 195 -8.68 -3.49 4.92
N ARG A 196 -8.43 -3.93 6.16
CA ARG A 196 -8.48 -5.36 6.53
C ARG A 196 -9.89 -5.93 6.45
N GLY A 197 -10.89 -5.20 6.94
CA GLY A 197 -12.29 -5.59 6.83
C GLY A 197 -12.77 -5.67 5.37
N LEU A 198 -12.28 -4.79 4.49
CA LEU A 198 -12.52 -4.86 3.05
C LEU A 198 -11.84 -6.09 2.42
N VAL A 199 -10.52 -6.24 2.61
CA VAL A 199 -9.76 -7.33 1.96
C VAL A 199 -10.26 -8.70 2.41
N ASN A 200 -10.34 -8.95 3.71
CA ASN A 200 -10.75 -10.27 4.20
C ASN A 200 -12.25 -10.51 4.01
N GLY A 201 -13.10 -9.48 4.17
CA GLY A 201 -14.54 -9.61 3.93
C GLY A 201 -14.88 -9.91 2.48
N ALA A 202 -14.31 -9.16 1.53
CA ALA A 202 -14.55 -9.37 0.11
C ALA A 202 -13.96 -10.70 -0.40
N LEU A 203 -12.71 -11.01 -0.04
CA LEU A 203 -12.07 -12.25 -0.50
C LEU A 203 -12.68 -13.49 0.16
N GLY A 204 -12.94 -13.46 1.47
CA GLY A 204 -13.62 -14.55 2.18
C GLY A 204 -15.00 -14.83 1.60
N LEU A 205 -15.80 -13.79 1.34
CA LEU A 205 -17.10 -13.92 0.67
C LEU A 205 -16.98 -14.65 -0.68
N LEU A 206 -16.05 -14.24 -1.54
CA LEU A 206 -15.90 -14.81 -2.88
C LEU A 206 -15.30 -16.23 -2.83
N ILE A 207 -14.39 -16.53 -1.90
CA ILE A 207 -13.85 -17.88 -1.68
C ILE A 207 -14.96 -18.83 -1.20
N ARG A 208 -15.73 -18.43 -0.18
CA ARG A 208 -16.88 -19.19 0.35
C ARG A 208 -17.98 -19.43 -0.69
N ASN A 209 -18.10 -18.55 -1.69
CA ASN A 209 -19.12 -18.62 -2.74
C ASN A 209 -18.57 -18.98 -4.13
N ARG A 210 -17.34 -19.52 -4.24
CA ARG A 210 -16.64 -19.75 -5.51
C ARG A 210 -17.45 -20.51 -6.57
N GLY A 211 -18.30 -21.45 -6.16
CA GLY A 211 -19.17 -22.22 -7.07
C GLY A 211 -20.33 -21.43 -7.68
N ARG A 212 -20.63 -20.22 -7.20
CA ARG A 212 -21.67 -19.30 -7.68
C ARG A 212 -21.16 -17.87 -7.91
N SER A 213 -19.83 -17.69 -8.03
CA SER A 213 -19.22 -16.39 -8.27
C SER A 213 -18.28 -16.42 -9.48
N GLN A 214 -18.46 -15.50 -10.42
CA GLN A 214 -17.60 -15.35 -11.59
C GLN A 214 -17.10 -13.90 -11.66
N VAL A 215 -15.78 -13.73 -11.59
CA VAL A 215 -15.16 -12.41 -11.80
C VAL A 215 -15.44 -11.98 -13.24
N VAL A 216 -15.89 -10.73 -13.44
CA VAL A 216 -16.06 -10.19 -14.79
C VAL A 216 -14.97 -9.16 -15.07
N GLU A 217 -14.23 -9.42 -16.15
CA GLU A 217 -13.20 -8.54 -16.65
C GLU A 217 -13.82 -7.29 -17.29
N LEU A 218 -13.15 -6.15 -17.12
CA LEU A 218 -13.54 -4.91 -17.77
C LEU A 218 -12.93 -4.83 -19.16
N ASP A 219 -13.62 -4.17 -20.08
CA ASP A 219 -13.08 -3.80 -21.39
C ASP A 219 -11.73 -3.07 -21.19
N HIS A 220 -10.69 -3.50 -21.91
CA HIS A 220 -9.35 -2.93 -21.78
C HIS A 220 -9.30 -1.42 -22.02
N SER A 221 -10.23 -0.86 -22.79
CA SER A 221 -10.37 0.58 -23.01
C SER A 221 -10.81 1.36 -21.76
N LEU A 222 -11.44 0.70 -20.78
CA LEU A 222 -11.85 1.29 -19.50
C LEU A 222 -10.73 1.28 -18.46
N LEU A 223 -9.80 0.31 -18.52
CA LEU A 223 -8.66 0.20 -17.58
C LEU A 223 -7.78 1.47 -17.52
N ARG A 224 -7.84 2.33 -18.55
CA ARG A 224 -7.18 3.66 -18.57
C ARG A 224 -7.62 4.60 -17.44
N TYR A 225 -8.82 4.40 -16.88
CA TYR A 225 -9.34 5.20 -15.76
C TYR A 225 -8.83 4.71 -14.39
N GLN A 226 -8.29 3.49 -14.34
CA GLN A 226 -7.88 2.83 -13.10
C GLN A 226 -6.52 3.35 -12.62
N LYS A 227 -6.53 4.41 -11.80
CA LYS A 227 -5.32 4.91 -11.13
C LYS A 227 -4.85 3.87 -10.09
N THR A 228 -3.69 3.26 -10.32
CA THR A 228 -2.97 2.55 -9.24
C THR A 228 -2.23 3.56 -8.37
N ALA A 229 -2.36 3.39 -7.04
CA ALA A 229 -1.91 4.32 -6.00
C ALA A 229 -0.53 4.96 -6.28
N SER A 230 -0.52 6.29 -6.36
CA SER A 230 0.69 7.09 -6.46
C SER A 230 1.18 7.52 -5.08
N THR A 231 2.49 7.54 -4.87
CA THR A 231 3.12 8.12 -3.67
C THR A 231 3.06 9.65 -3.62
N SER A 232 2.65 10.32 -4.71
CA SER A 232 2.20 11.70 -4.69
C SER A 232 0.80 11.79 -4.08
N GLY A 233 0.65 12.57 -3.01
CA GLY A 233 -0.63 12.83 -2.33
C GLY A 233 -1.56 13.73 -3.14
N ALA A 234 -2.26 13.14 -4.12
CA ALA A 234 -3.47 13.72 -4.68
C ALA A 234 -4.65 13.51 -3.72
N ASP A 235 -5.63 14.42 -3.74
CA ASP A 235 -6.83 14.29 -2.91
C ASP A 235 -7.62 13.00 -3.22
N PRO A 236 -8.06 12.24 -2.19
CA PRO A 236 -8.84 11.02 -2.39
C PRO A 236 -10.19 11.32 -3.06
N ASP A 237 -10.81 12.45 -2.75
CA ASP A 237 -12.08 12.90 -3.32
C ASP A 237 -12.02 13.09 -4.87
N HIS A 238 -10.81 13.10 -5.46
CA HIS A 238 -10.56 13.12 -6.91
C HIS A 238 -10.00 11.80 -7.50
N SER A 239 -9.78 10.75 -6.70
CA SER A 239 -9.69 9.38 -7.23
C SER A 239 -11.08 8.77 -7.42
N ASP A 240 -11.95 8.96 -6.45
CA ASP A 240 -13.10 8.08 -6.24
C ASP A 240 -14.14 8.23 -7.37
N VAL A 241 -14.41 9.46 -7.83
CA VAL A 241 -15.30 9.75 -8.99
C VAL A 241 -14.88 9.03 -10.29
N LEU A 242 -13.58 8.77 -10.49
CA LEU A 242 -13.08 8.03 -11.67
C LEU A 242 -13.13 6.52 -11.48
N GLU A 243 -13.00 6.03 -10.25
CA GLU A 243 -13.20 4.61 -9.91
C GLU A 243 -14.70 4.26 -9.97
N ASP A 244 -15.57 5.15 -9.51
CA ASP A 244 -17.02 5.02 -9.61
C ASP A 244 -17.48 4.97 -11.07
N ARG A 245 -17.00 5.88 -11.95
CA ARG A 245 -17.36 5.79 -13.38
C ARG A 245 -16.82 4.53 -14.04
N LEU A 246 -15.64 4.04 -13.63
CA LEU A 246 -15.11 2.76 -14.09
C LEU A 246 -15.99 1.57 -13.65
N ILE A 247 -16.52 1.62 -12.43
CA ILE A 247 -17.48 0.64 -11.91
C ILE A 247 -18.80 0.70 -12.69
N ILE A 248 -19.35 1.88 -12.95
CA ILE A 248 -20.61 2.10 -13.68
C ILE A 248 -20.51 1.64 -15.16
N GLU A 249 -19.45 2.03 -15.88
CA GLU A 249 -19.24 1.54 -17.26
C GLU A 249 -18.99 0.02 -17.29
N GLY A 250 -18.34 -0.52 -16.24
CA GLY A 250 -18.21 -1.95 -16.03
C GLY A 250 -19.56 -2.64 -15.89
N ILE A 251 -20.39 -2.17 -14.95
CA ILE A 251 -21.78 -2.63 -14.76
C ILE A 251 -22.56 -2.59 -16.08
N HIS A 252 -22.53 -1.48 -16.82
CA HIS A 252 -23.18 -1.39 -18.12
C HIS A 252 -22.66 -2.44 -19.11
N SER A 253 -21.35 -2.65 -19.21
CA SER A 253 -20.78 -3.68 -20.09
C SER A 253 -21.25 -5.08 -19.70
N VAL A 254 -21.21 -5.42 -18.41
CA VAL A 254 -21.69 -6.69 -17.83
C VAL A 254 -23.18 -6.92 -18.12
N LEU A 255 -24.02 -5.90 -17.89
CA LEU A 255 -25.46 -5.99 -18.12
C LEU A 255 -25.84 -6.01 -19.61
N ARG A 256 -25.10 -5.32 -20.49
CA ARG A 256 -25.31 -5.35 -21.96
C ARG A 256 -24.87 -6.69 -22.58
N THR A 257 -23.77 -7.27 -22.11
CA THR A 257 -23.21 -8.51 -22.68
C THR A 257 -23.95 -9.76 -22.23
N MET A 258 -24.47 -9.81 -21.01
CA MET A 258 -25.24 -10.95 -20.53
C MET A 258 -26.61 -11.08 -21.21
N ARG A 259 -26.85 -12.25 -21.82
CA ARG A 259 -28.16 -12.69 -22.33
C ARG A 259 -28.81 -13.73 -21.40
N THR A 260 -29.01 -13.37 -20.13
CA THR A 260 -29.77 -14.21 -19.18
C THR A 260 -31.24 -13.77 -19.07
N ARG A 261 -32.12 -14.72 -18.73
CA ARG A 261 -33.51 -14.45 -18.31
C ARG A 261 -33.62 -14.11 -16.81
N SER A 262 -32.59 -14.41 -16.03
CA SER A 262 -32.53 -14.08 -14.59
C SER A 262 -32.62 -12.57 -14.36
N THR A 263 -33.35 -12.18 -13.31
CA THR A 263 -33.39 -10.80 -12.83
C THR A 263 -32.01 -10.33 -12.39
N ARG A 264 -31.70 -9.06 -12.65
CA ARG A 264 -30.36 -8.50 -12.51
C ARG A 264 -30.42 -7.32 -11.54
N ARG A 265 -29.46 -7.24 -10.62
CA ARG A 265 -29.34 -6.14 -9.66
C ARG A 265 -27.90 -5.72 -9.46
N VAL A 266 -27.63 -4.42 -9.48
CA VAL A 266 -26.45 -3.90 -8.78
C VAL A 266 -26.76 -3.91 -7.29
N ILE A 267 -25.77 -4.19 -6.44
CA ILE A 267 -25.90 -4.00 -4.99
C ILE A 267 -24.89 -2.96 -4.54
N THR A 268 -25.38 -1.97 -3.80
CA THR A 268 -24.56 -0.93 -3.16
C THR A 268 -25.12 -0.60 -1.77
N SER A 269 -24.25 -0.06 -0.91
CA SER A 269 -24.62 0.57 0.37
C SER A 269 -24.31 2.06 0.39
N ASP A 270 -24.00 2.67 -0.76
CA ASP A 270 -23.80 4.10 -0.93
C ASP A 270 -25.00 4.75 -1.65
N VAL A 271 -25.57 5.78 -1.03
CA VAL A 271 -26.76 6.49 -1.52
C VAL A 271 -26.48 7.28 -2.79
N ASN A 272 -25.24 7.77 -2.98
CA ASN A 272 -24.86 8.50 -4.18
C ASN A 272 -24.65 7.54 -5.35
N MET A 273 -23.99 6.40 -5.11
CA MET A 273 -23.84 5.33 -6.10
C MET A 273 -25.21 4.82 -6.57
N ALA A 274 -26.13 4.53 -5.64
CA ALA A 274 -27.48 4.09 -5.97
C ALA A 274 -28.21 5.09 -6.90
N ARG A 275 -28.23 6.37 -6.52
CA ARG A 275 -28.86 7.44 -7.32
C ARG A 275 -28.26 7.60 -8.72
N VAL A 276 -26.93 7.44 -8.86
CA VAL A 276 -26.26 7.54 -10.18
C VAL A 276 -26.60 6.33 -11.05
N LEU A 277 -26.63 5.12 -10.48
CA LEU A 277 -27.02 3.90 -11.19
C LEU A 277 -28.50 3.95 -11.64
N GLU A 278 -29.40 4.37 -10.75
CA GLU A 278 -30.82 4.59 -11.06
C GLU A 278 -31.00 5.63 -12.19
N ALA A 279 -30.25 6.74 -12.15
CA ALA A 279 -30.29 7.78 -13.18
C ALA A 279 -29.75 7.33 -14.55
N GLU A 280 -28.79 6.39 -14.56
CA GLU A 280 -28.29 5.71 -15.77
C GLU A 280 -29.18 4.52 -16.21
N GLY A 281 -30.34 4.32 -15.55
CA GLY A 281 -31.32 3.29 -15.90
C GLY A 281 -30.90 1.87 -15.51
N ILE A 282 -30.12 1.72 -14.44
CA ILE A 282 -29.65 0.42 -13.92
C ILE A 282 -30.44 0.02 -12.67
N ASP A 283 -31.18 -1.10 -12.78
CA ASP A 283 -31.83 -1.77 -11.65
C ASP A 283 -30.85 -2.02 -10.48
N THR A 284 -31.08 -1.31 -9.36
CA THR A 284 -30.16 -1.25 -8.22
C THR A 284 -30.88 -1.53 -6.92
N LEU A 285 -30.34 -2.47 -6.14
CA LEU A 285 -30.80 -2.81 -4.80
C LEU A 285 -29.92 -2.08 -3.77
N PHE A 286 -30.37 -0.92 -3.30
CA PHE A 286 -29.71 -0.20 -2.22
C PHE A 286 -29.97 -0.89 -0.87
N VAL A 287 -28.90 -1.31 -0.19
CA VAL A 287 -28.96 -1.93 1.14
C VAL A 287 -28.31 -0.99 2.16
N PRO A 288 -29.07 -0.41 3.11
CA PRO A 288 -28.53 0.50 4.13
C PRO A 288 -27.33 -0.06 4.90
N SER A 289 -26.40 0.81 5.26
CA SER A 289 -25.19 0.42 6.00
C SER A 289 -25.52 -0.07 7.41
N ILE A 290 -25.06 -1.28 7.74
CA ILE A 290 -25.44 -2.02 8.94
C ILE A 290 -24.63 -1.53 10.15
N SER A 291 -25.31 -1.00 11.17
CA SER A 291 -24.68 -0.43 12.38
C SER A 291 -25.09 -1.17 13.66
N MET A 292 -24.18 -1.22 14.65
CA MET A 292 -24.47 -1.77 15.97
C MET A 292 -25.02 -0.68 16.90
N GLY A 293 -26.24 -0.89 17.42
CA GLY A 293 -26.84 -0.01 18.42
C GLY A 293 -26.18 -0.07 19.81
N ALA A 294 -26.73 0.67 20.77
CA ALA A 294 -26.26 0.69 22.16
C ALA A 294 -26.69 -0.56 22.97
N THR A 295 -27.63 -1.36 22.45
CA THR A 295 -28.11 -2.61 23.06
C THR A 295 -27.14 -3.76 22.85
N ALA A 296 -27.22 -4.77 23.71
CA ALA A 296 -26.55 -6.05 23.45
C ALA A 296 -27.28 -6.78 22.31
N VAL A 297 -26.50 -7.40 21.41
CA VAL A 297 -26.99 -8.13 20.24
C VAL A 297 -26.95 -9.63 20.57
N GLU A 298 -28.07 -10.33 20.39
CA GLU A 298 -28.13 -11.78 20.60
C GLU A 298 -27.60 -12.54 19.38
N CYS A 299 -26.93 -13.69 19.60
CA CYS A 299 -26.26 -14.46 18.54
C CYS A 299 -27.19 -15.10 17.49
N VAL A 300 -28.50 -15.12 17.76
CA VAL A 300 -29.57 -15.64 16.90
C VAL A 300 -30.73 -14.65 16.94
N ARG A 301 -31.32 -14.36 15.78
CA ARG A 301 -32.54 -13.56 15.63
C ARG A 301 -33.51 -14.26 14.67
N TYR A 302 -34.80 -13.99 14.79
CA TYR A 302 -35.75 -14.35 13.73
C TYR A 302 -35.67 -13.33 12.59
N ASP A 303 -35.64 -13.79 11.34
CA ASP A 303 -35.64 -12.92 10.15
C ASP A 303 -36.92 -13.19 9.34
N ALA A 304 -37.75 -12.16 9.19
CA ALA A 304 -39.07 -12.27 8.58
C ALA A 304 -39.04 -12.50 7.05
N LEU A 305 -37.96 -12.07 6.36
CA LEU A 305 -37.79 -12.31 4.93
C LEU A 305 -37.35 -13.75 4.69
N ALA A 306 -36.39 -14.25 5.48
CA ALA A 306 -35.97 -15.65 5.45
C ALA A 306 -37.02 -16.62 6.05
N ARG A 307 -37.96 -16.09 6.85
CA ARG A 307 -38.94 -16.82 7.67
C ARG A 307 -38.30 -17.82 8.64
N ALA A 308 -37.05 -17.58 9.02
CA ALA A 308 -36.18 -18.53 9.73
C ALA A 308 -35.37 -17.82 10.81
N PHE A 309 -34.80 -18.61 11.73
CA PHE A 309 -33.80 -18.12 12.67
C PHE A 309 -32.45 -18.02 11.97
N ILE A 310 -31.88 -16.81 11.95
CA ILE A 310 -30.54 -16.52 11.44
C ILE A 310 -29.63 -16.20 12.61
N GLY A 311 -28.42 -16.75 12.61
CA GLY A 311 -27.39 -16.41 13.60
C GLY A 311 -25.98 -16.69 13.11
N ALA A 312 -25.05 -16.65 14.04
CA ALA A 312 -23.68 -17.11 13.86
C ALA A 312 -23.14 -17.72 15.17
N PRO A 313 -22.46 -18.88 15.11
CA PRO A 313 -21.82 -19.44 16.29
C PRO A 313 -20.59 -18.64 16.68
N LEU A 314 -20.24 -18.67 17.97
CA LEU A 314 -19.21 -17.81 18.55
C LEU A 314 -17.86 -17.94 17.81
N CYS A 315 -17.49 -19.16 17.42
CA CYS A 315 -16.27 -19.44 16.66
C CYS A 315 -16.19 -18.67 15.33
N ALA A 316 -17.31 -18.50 14.61
CA ALA A 316 -17.37 -17.75 13.35
C ALA A 316 -17.37 -16.23 13.58
N THR A 317 -18.03 -15.77 14.63
CA THR A 317 -18.07 -14.35 15.01
C THR A 317 -16.68 -13.85 15.41
N ILE A 318 -15.94 -14.63 16.20
CA ILE A 318 -14.53 -14.35 16.50
C ILE A 318 -13.68 -14.43 15.21
N TRP A 319 -13.97 -15.36 14.28
CA TRP A 319 -13.26 -15.45 12.99
C TRP A 319 -13.36 -14.16 12.16
N GLU A 320 -14.57 -13.57 12.03
CA GLU A 320 -14.78 -12.30 11.31
C GLU A 320 -14.12 -11.09 12.00
N LEU A 321 -14.06 -11.10 13.34
CA LEU A 321 -13.35 -10.09 14.12
C LEU A 321 -11.84 -10.19 13.91
N VAL A 322 -11.24 -11.39 13.95
CA VAL A 322 -9.80 -11.58 13.65
C VAL A 322 -9.46 -11.12 12.23
N HIS A 323 -10.34 -11.40 11.27
CA HIS A 323 -10.16 -10.97 9.88
C HIS A 323 -10.29 -9.44 9.68
N THR A 324 -10.87 -8.71 10.64
CA THR A 324 -11.00 -7.25 10.59
C THR A 324 -9.91 -6.54 11.38
N PHE A 325 -9.65 -6.98 12.60
CA PHE A 325 -8.72 -6.34 13.53
C PHE A 325 -7.30 -6.94 13.47
N GLY A 326 -7.14 -8.15 12.95
CA GLY A 326 -5.85 -8.80 12.68
C GLY A 326 -5.38 -9.76 13.77
N SER A 327 -5.47 -9.38 15.04
CA SER A 327 -5.27 -10.27 16.18
C SER A 327 -6.36 -10.02 17.21
N ILE A 328 -7.01 -11.09 17.70
CA ILE A 328 -8.03 -11.03 18.74
C ILE A 328 -7.65 -12.02 19.83
N ARG A 329 -7.79 -11.60 21.10
CA ARG A 329 -7.83 -12.51 22.25
C ARG A 329 -9.14 -12.43 22.98
N LEU A 330 -9.49 -13.54 23.63
CA LEU A 330 -10.69 -13.70 24.44
C LEU A 330 -10.28 -13.89 25.90
N MET A 331 -10.56 -12.89 26.75
CA MET A 331 -10.17 -12.88 28.16
C MET A 331 -11.34 -13.29 29.06
N LYS A 332 -11.09 -14.12 30.08
CA LYS A 332 -12.02 -14.33 31.21
C LYS A 332 -11.42 -13.79 32.50
N GLY A 333 -11.92 -12.63 32.94
CA GLY A 333 -11.30 -11.88 34.03
C GLY A 333 -9.90 -11.42 33.66
N LYS A 334 -8.86 -12.10 34.17
CA LYS A 334 -7.45 -11.87 33.83
C LYS A 334 -6.79 -13.00 33.01
N ALA A 335 -7.49 -14.12 32.79
CA ALA A 335 -6.95 -15.26 32.04
C ALA A 335 -7.23 -15.13 30.54
N GLU A 336 -6.23 -15.43 29.71
CA GLU A 336 -6.38 -15.50 28.25
C GLU A 336 -6.86 -16.90 27.87
N VAL A 337 -8.07 -17.01 27.32
CA VAL A 337 -8.73 -18.29 27.02
C VAL A 337 -8.55 -18.71 25.56
N ALA A 338 -8.38 -17.74 24.66
CA ALA A 338 -7.99 -17.98 23.28
C ALA A 338 -7.26 -16.75 22.70
N ASN A 339 -6.33 -16.99 21.79
CA ASN A 339 -5.67 -15.95 20.98
C ASN A 339 -5.71 -16.41 19.52
N LEU A 340 -6.13 -15.54 18.60
CA LEU A 340 -6.32 -15.86 17.19
C LEU A 340 -5.73 -14.73 16.35
N ASN A 341 -4.71 -15.04 15.56
CA ASN A 341 -3.94 -14.08 14.78
C ASN A 341 -4.03 -14.41 13.28
N CYS A 342 -4.20 -13.38 12.46
CA CYS A 342 -4.35 -13.43 11.00
C CYS A 342 -2.99 -13.39 10.25
N PHE A 343 -1.87 -13.19 10.96
CA PHE A 343 -0.47 -13.27 10.51
C PHE A 343 -0.17 -12.68 9.11
N TRP A 344 -0.66 -11.46 8.90
CA TRP A 344 -0.69 -10.77 7.61
C TRP A 344 0.59 -10.78 6.75
N PRO A 345 1.81 -10.59 7.31
CA PRO A 345 3.04 -10.59 6.51
C PRO A 345 3.38 -11.92 5.81
N SER A 346 2.86 -13.04 6.31
CA SER A 346 3.20 -14.40 5.84
C SER A 346 1.99 -15.22 5.39
N LYS A 347 0.83 -14.58 5.12
CA LYS A 347 -0.30 -15.23 4.42
C LYS A 347 0.07 -15.54 2.95
N SER A 348 0.42 -16.81 2.69
CA SER A 348 0.52 -17.38 1.35
C SER A 348 -0.88 -17.47 0.68
N PRO A 349 -0.97 -17.64 -0.65
CA PRO A 349 -2.25 -17.89 -1.32
C PRO A 349 -3.03 -19.09 -0.75
N ALA A 350 -2.33 -20.12 -0.25
CA ALA A 350 -2.94 -21.27 0.41
C ALA A 350 -3.55 -20.92 1.78
N HIS A 351 -2.96 -19.97 2.52
CA HIS A 351 -3.51 -19.47 3.79
C HIS A 351 -4.77 -18.62 3.55
N TRP A 352 -4.83 -17.91 2.42
CA TRP A 352 -6.03 -17.21 1.95
C TRP A 352 -7.15 -18.17 1.55
N SER A 353 -6.89 -19.16 0.67
CA SER A 353 -7.91 -20.08 0.17
C SER A 353 -8.50 -21.02 1.23
N SER A 354 -7.90 -21.09 2.42
CA SER A 354 -8.33 -21.93 3.55
C SER A 354 -8.85 -21.13 4.75
N GLU A 355 -8.81 -19.79 4.70
CA GLU A 355 -9.07 -18.89 5.83
C GLU A 355 -8.33 -19.30 7.12
N THR A 356 -7.06 -19.69 6.97
CA THR A 356 -6.24 -20.18 8.08
C THR A 356 -5.82 -19.04 9.00
N LEU A 357 -6.00 -19.25 10.30
CA LEU A 357 -5.49 -18.42 11.40
C LEU A 357 -4.41 -19.17 12.18
N LEU A 358 -3.56 -18.44 12.90
CA LEU A 358 -2.65 -18.97 13.91
C LEU A 358 -3.32 -18.80 15.27
N CYS A 359 -3.60 -19.90 15.97
CA CYS A 359 -4.41 -19.91 17.19
C CYS A 359 -3.68 -20.53 18.38
N THR A 360 -3.93 -20.00 19.57
CA THR A 360 -3.76 -20.70 20.85
C THR A 360 -5.11 -20.77 21.56
N PHE A 361 -5.32 -21.85 22.31
CA PHE A 361 -6.50 -22.06 23.16
C PHE A 361 -6.04 -22.54 24.53
N ASP A 362 -6.69 -22.06 25.59
CA ASP A 362 -6.55 -22.68 26.91
C ASP A 362 -7.41 -23.95 26.96
N ASP A 363 -6.71 -25.06 27.07
CA ASP A 363 -7.26 -26.40 27.08
C ASP A 363 -7.81 -26.80 28.47
N GLU A 364 -7.49 -26.07 29.55
CA GLU A 364 -8.12 -26.22 30.86
C GLU A 364 -9.49 -25.50 30.89
N ALA A 365 -9.53 -24.22 30.51
CA ALA A 365 -10.75 -23.41 30.47
C ALA A 365 -11.86 -23.92 29.53
N THR A 366 -11.54 -24.86 28.63
CA THR A 366 -12.46 -25.49 27.67
C THR A 366 -12.88 -26.92 28.02
N LYS A 367 -12.33 -27.55 29.08
CA LYS A 367 -12.59 -28.97 29.43
C LYS A 367 -13.50 -29.19 30.65
N SER A 368 -13.98 -28.13 31.29
CA SER A 368 -14.63 -28.16 32.62
C SER A 368 -16.04 -28.81 32.70
N LYS A 369 -16.33 -29.82 31.86
CA LYS A 369 -17.55 -30.65 31.95
C LYS A 369 -17.44 -32.09 31.44
N ARG A 370 -16.26 -32.58 31.00
CA ARG A 370 -16.09 -33.97 30.51
C ARG A 370 -15.80 -35.03 31.60
N ARG A 371 -15.71 -34.65 32.87
CA ARG A 371 -15.46 -35.57 34.00
C ARG A 371 -16.70 -35.57 34.92
N GLY A 372 -17.71 -36.39 34.57
CA GLY A 372 -19.07 -36.22 35.09
C GLY A 372 -19.95 -37.46 35.29
N THR A 373 -19.56 -38.67 34.86
CA THR A 373 -20.19 -39.94 35.28
C THR A 373 -19.31 -41.14 34.92
N ARG A 374 -18.61 -41.72 35.91
CA ARG A 374 -18.57 -43.18 36.17
C ARG A 374 -17.84 -43.43 37.49
N GLU A 375 -18.61 -43.56 38.56
CA GLU A 375 -18.11 -44.20 39.79
C GLU A 375 -18.03 -45.72 39.55
N GLN A 376 -16.90 -46.33 39.92
CA GLN A 376 -16.81 -47.73 40.31
C GLN A 376 -15.42 -48.01 40.91
N GLU A 377 -15.32 -47.92 42.23
CA GLU A 377 -14.36 -48.70 43.02
C GLU A 377 -14.65 -50.21 42.83
N PRO A 378 -13.65 -51.13 42.93
CA PRO A 378 -13.08 -51.48 44.23
C PRO A 378 -11.56 -51.76 44.31
N LEU A 379 -10.99 -51.35 45.45
CA LEU A 379 -10.05 -52.04 46.36
C LEU A 379 -8.89 -52.93 45.85
N ASP A 380 -7.72 -52.63 46.43
CA ASP A 380 -6.66 -53.51 46.94
C ASP A 380 -6.12 -54.70 46.12
N SER A 381 -4.81 -54.63 45.83
CA SER A 381 -3.86 -55.72 46.10
C SER A 381 -2.42 -55.19 46.25
N THR A 382 -1.59 -55.91 46.99
CA THR A 382 -0.24 -55.50 47.42
C THR A 382 0.88 -56.32 46.77
N ALA A 383 2.13 -55.87 47.03
CA ALA A 383 3.37 -56.65 47.07
C ALA A 383 4.36 -56.57 45.88
N ASP A 384 5.56 -56.09 46.24
CA ASP A 384 6.88 -56.73 46.06
C ASP A 384 7.65 -56.80 44.71
N ALA A 385 8.75 -56.03 44.74
CA ALA A 385 10.15 -56.51 44.64
C ALA A 385 10.89 -56.61 43.28
N ASP A 386 11.98 -55.83 43.21
CA ASP A 386 13.34 -56.16 42.72
C ASP A 386 13.55 -57.14 41.54
N ARG A 387 14.26 -56.65 40.50
CA ARG A 387 15.72 -56.91 40.37
C ARG A 387 16.44 -56.15 39.25
N ASN A 388 17.70 -55.80 39.54
CA ASN A 388 18.91 -55.72 38.70
C ASN A 388 18.78 -55.87 37.17
N GLY A 389 19.37 -55.04 36.28
CA GLY A 389 20.37 -53.96 36.45
C GLY A 389 21.82 -54.38 36.12
N ARG A 390 22.59 -53.55 35.39
CA ARG A 390 24.07 -53.63 35.25
C ARG A 390 24.72 -52.34 34.71
N LYS A 391 26.03 -52.17 34.95
CA LYS A 391 26.87 -51.01 34.60
C LYS A 391 28.10 -51.40 33.75
N SER A 392 28.55 -50.51 32.86
CA SER A 392 29.96 -50.22 32.49
C SER A 392 29.95 -49.12 31.40
N ASN A 393 30.65 -47.98 31.48
CA ASN A 393 32.12 -47.73 31.52
C ASN A 393 32.82 -48.32 30.27
N SER A 394 33.73 -47.66 29.54
CA SER A 394 34.34 -46.29 29.51
C SER A 394 35.03 -46.13 28.12
N SER A 395 35.53 -45.00 27.59
CA SER A 395 36.47 -43.99 28.13
C SER A 395 36.69 -42.78 27.19
N GLU A 396 37.27 -41.69 27.73
CA GLU A 396 37.85 -40.50 27.04
C GLU A 396 39.30 -40.76 26.54
N PRO A 397 40.08 -39.79 25.96
CA PRO A 397 39.86 -38.37 25.61
C PRO A 397 40.03 -38.11 24.07
N THR A 398 40.37 -36.96 23.45
CA THR A 398 40.96 -35.61 23.75
C THR A 398 40.52 -34.65 22.59
N ASP A 399 40.85 -33.36 22.35
CA ASP A 399 41.75 -32.28 22.86
C ASP A 399 41.21 -30.88 22.40
N ARG A 400 41.76 -29.77 22.92
CA ARG A 400 41.71 -28.34 22.46
C ARG A 400 40.39 -27.55 22.47
N GLY A 401 40.30 -26.60 23.41
CA GLY A 401 39.61 -25.30 23.25
C GLY A 401 40.60 -24.21 22.77
N PRO A 402 40.51 -22.92 23.20
CA PRO A 402 39.51 -22.29 24.09
C PRO A 402 38.95 -20.95 23.52
N GLY A 403 38.16 -20.19 24.31
CA GLY A 403 37.96 -18.75 24.05
C GLY A 403 36.61 -18.15 24.49
N ASP A 404 36.41 -17.95 25.79
CA ASP A 404 35.30 -17.14 26.34
C ASP A 404 35.82 -16.05 27.28
N ARG A 405 35.27 -14.83 27.14
CA ARG A 405 35.00 -13.80 28.17
C ARG A 405 34.76 -12.43 27.53
N GLY A 406 33.70 -11.75 27.99
CA GLY A 406 33.43 -10.34 27.71
C GLY A 406 33.58 -9.44 28.94
N GLU A 407 33.14 -8.19 28.75
CA GLU A 407 32.85 -7.16 29.76
C GLU A 407 33.99 -6.63 30.68
N THR A 408 34.33 -5.36 30.48
CA THR A 408 34.58 -4.39 31.56
C THR A 408 34.22 -2.98 31.05
N ALA A 409 33.89 -2.04 31.92
CA ALA A 409 33.19 -0.79 31.56
C ALA A 409 33.75 0.48 32.23
N LEU A 410 33.15 1.64 31.88
CA LEU A 410 33.33 3.00 32.44
C LEU A 410 34.64 3.73 32.03
N PRO A 411 34.76 5.07 32.22
CA PRO A 411 33.75 6.07 32.65
C PRO A 411 33.54 7.21 31.62
N ALA A 412 32.76 8.24 32.00
CA ALA A 412 32.52 9.46 31.21
C ALA A 412 33.25 10.68 31.79
N GLU A 413 33.50 11.71 30.97
CA GLU A 413 34.00 13.02 31.45
C GLU A 413 33.59 14.20 30.55
N SER A 414 33.46 15.41 31.13
CA SER A 414 33.08 16.70 30.50
C SER A 414 33.06 17.82 31.56
N PRO A 415 33.05 19.14 31.20
CA PRO A 415 33.63 19.83 30.06
C PRO A 415 34.43 21.12 30.46
N ALA A 416 35.18 21.77 29.55
CA ALA A 416 35.91 23.02 29.88
C ALA A 416 35.94 24.12 28.77
N ARG A 417 35.21 25.22 29.04
CA ARG A 417 35.40 26.65 28.66
C ARG A 417 36.11 27.09 27.35
N MET A 418 35.31 27.67 26.44
CA MET A 418 35.32 29.08 25.95
C MET A 418 36.64 29.84 25.65
N PRO A 419 36.61 30.70 24.61
CA PRO A 419 36.39 32.14 24.87
C PRO A 419 35.11 32.71 24.22
N ARG A 420 34.88 34.03 24.38
CA ARG A 420 33.64 34.77 24.04
C ARG A 420 33.89 35.93 23.06
N ASN A 421 32.81 36.31 22.36
CA ASN A 421 32.52 37.64 21.79
C ASN A 421 33.50 38.28 20.80
N ALA A 422 33.06 38.36 19.53
CA ALA A 422 33.15 39.60 18.75
C ALA A 422 31.92 39.68 17.83
N SER A 423 31.19 40.79 17.85
CA SER A 423 30.08 41.07 16.93
C SER A 423 30.40 42.31 16.11
N ILE A 424 30.64 42.13 14.81
CA ILE A 424 30.72 43.18 13.78
C ILE A 424 30.17 42.56 12.49
N ASP A 425 29.46 43.36 11.71
CA ASP A 425 28.82 42.98 10.46
C ASP A 425 29.79 42.76 9.29
N SER A 426 29.21 42.31 8.16
CA SER A 426 29.75 42.24 6.79
C SER A 426 30.25 40.88 6.28
N VAL A 427 30.13 40.72 4.95
CA VAL A 427 30.58 39.59 4.12
C VAL A 427 30.05 38.21 4.53
N ARG A 428 28.75 37.96 4.30
CA ARG A 428 28.29 36.59 3.98
C ARG A 428 28.74 36.24 2.55
N PRO A 429 29.51 35.17 2.31
CA PRO A 429 29.81 34.74 0.95
C PRO A 429 28.54 34.37 0.19
N VAL A 430 28.50 34.80 -1.07
CA VAL A 430 27.48 34.47 -2.06
C VAL A 430 27.21 32.96 -2.04
N ALA A 431 25.96 32.55 -1.83
CA ALA A 431 25.60 31.14 -1.82
C ALA A 431 25.91 30.51 -3.19
N VAL A 432 26.78 29.50 -3.20
CA VAL A 432 27.30 28.92 -4.44
C VAL A 432 26.30 27.98 -5.11
N LEU A 433 25.58 27.18 -4.33
CA LEU A 433 24.66 26.13 -4.82
C LEU A 433 23.28 26.64 -5.30
N PRO A 434 22.56 25.89 -6.16
CA PRO A 434 21.29 26.34 -6.75
C PRO A 434 20.13 26.36 -5.74
N ARG A 435 19.47 27.51 -5.63
CA ARG A 435 18.34 27.77 -4.71
C ARG A 435 16.95 27.82 -5.36
N ALA A 436 16.90 27.72 -6.69
CA ALA A 436 15.68 27.54 -7.46
C ALA A 436 15.66 26.15 -8.11
N SER A 437 14.49 25.64 -8.47
CA SER A 437 14.40 24.38 -9.25
C SER A 437 14.67 24.67 -10.73
N LEU A 438 15.36 23.75 -11.41
CA LEU A 438 15.70 23.90 -12.83
C LEU A 438 14.47 24.16 -13.74
N PRO A 439 13.33 23.46 -13.60
CA PRO A 439 12.15 23.75 -14.41
C PRO A 439 11.59 25.16 -14.16
N GLN A 440 11.60 25.65 -12.92
CA GLN A 440 11.11 26.99 -12.61
C GLN A 440 12.05 28.07 -13.15
N ALA A 441 13.37 27.85 -13.09
CA ALA A 441 14.34 28.75 -13.70
C ALA A 441 14.13 28.85 -15.22
N LEU A 442 13.96 27.72 -15.91
CA LEU A 442 13.71 27.71 -17.35
C LEU A 442 12.32 28.27 -17.75
N LYS A 443 11.29 28.12 -16.91
CA LYS A 443 10.01 28.83 -17.09
C LYS A 443 10.16 30.34 -16.95
N LEU A 444 10.90 30.80 -15.94
CA LEU A 444 11.19 32.22 -15.73
C LEU A 444 12.07 32.82 -16.84
N LEU A 445 13.03 32.07 -17.38
CA LEU A 445 13.83 32.48 -18.54
C LEU A 445 12.93 32.73 -19.77
N GLY A 446 11.97 31.84 -20.05
CA GLY A 446 10.98 32.04 -21.11
C GLY A 446 10.07 33.26 -20.88
N LEU A 447 9.74 33.55 -19.61
CA LEU A 447 8.97 34.73 -19.25
C LEU A 447 9.77 36.03 -19.47
N VAL A 448 11.06 36.06 -19.11
CA VAL A 448 11.96 37.18 -19.44
C VAL A 448 12.10 37.35 -20.95
N LYS A 449 12.35 36.26 -21.69
CA LYS A 449 12.43 36.24 -23.16
C LYS A 449 11.16 36.82 -23.82
N ARG A 450 9.97 36.43 -23.34
CA ARG A 450 8.68 36.95 -23.81
C ARG A 450 8.47 38.44 -23.51
N LEU A 451 8.95 38.92 -22.36
CA LEU A 451 8.86 40.33 -21.97
C LEU A 451 9.99 41.19 -22.55
N GLN A 452 10.96 40.58 -23.24
CA GLN A 452 12.25 41.13 -23.69
C GLN A 452 13.17 41.57 -22.54
N ARG A 453 12.66 42.34 -21.58
CA ARG A 453 13.31 42.64 -20.29
C ARG A 453 12.30 42.56 -19.14
N ALA A 454 12.73 42.06 -17.99
CA ALA A 454 11.90 42.04 -16.78
C ALA A 454 12.73 42.23 -15.50
N THR A 455 12.12 42.86 -14.49
CA THR A 455 12.62 42.87 -13.11
C THR A 455 12.13 41.63 -12.34
N PRO A 456 12.79 41.22 -11.24
CA PRO A 456 12.32 40.11 -10.40
C PRO A 456 10.93 40.32 -9.77
N ALA A 457 10.44 41.56 -9.69
CA ALA A 457 9.08 41.87 -9.23
C ALA A 457 8.06 41.56 -10.35
N GLN A 458 8.24 42.16 -11.53
CA GLN A 458 7.37 41.94 -12.70
C GLN A 458 7.29 40.44 -13.08
N ALA A 459 8.40 39.71 -12.94
CA ALA A 459 8.44 38.27 -13.20
C ALA A 459 7.82 37.40 -12.09
N ALA A 460 7.59 37.95 -10.89
CA ALA A 460 6.78 37.31 -9.85
C ALA A 460 5.29 37.60 -10.08
N ASP A 461 4.93 38.86 -10.33
CA ASP A 461 3.55 39.29 -10.60
C ASP A 461 2.95 38.56 -11.81
N ALA A 462 3.76 38.32 -12.85
CA ALA A 462 3.39 37.56 -14.04
C ALA A 462 3.51 36.02 -13.90
N SER A 463 3.86 35.49 -12.73
CA SER A 463 4.09 34.06 -12.49
C SER A 463 3.33 33.56 -11.26
N LEU A 464 2.04 33.28 -11.46
CA LEU A 464 1.09 32.81 -10.44
C LEU A 464 1.71 31.80 -9.45
N GLY A 465 1.63 32.11 -8.15
CA GLY A 465 2.16 31.28 -7.06
C GLY A 465 3.68 31.41 -6.80
N THR A 466 4.42 32.19 -7.59
CA THR A 466 5.88 32.34 -7.43
C THR A 466 6.21 33.57 -6.57
N THR A 467 6.92 33.38 -5.46
CA THR A 467 7.39 34.50 -4.64
C THR A 467 8.55 35.25 -5.31
N ALA A 468 8.61 36.58 -5.15
CA ALA A 468 9.71 37.40 -5.67
C ALA A 468 11.10 36.92 -5.19
N ASP A 469 11.18 36.33 -4.00
CA ASP A 469 12.42 35.73 -3.49
C ASP A 469 12.81 34.44 -4.24
N THR A 470 11.84 33.64 -4.67
CA THR A 470 12.06 32.51 -5.59
C THR A 470 12.50 33.00 -6.97
N VAL A 471 11.91 34.08 -7.49
CA VAL A 471 12.33 34.70 -8.77
C VAL A 471 13.76 35.24 -8.70
N ARG A 472 14.16 35.90 -7.60
CA ARG A 472 15.56 36.34 -7.39
C ARG A 472 16.55 35.17 -7.39
N ARG A 473 16.23 34.07 -6.70
CA ARG A 473 17.02 32.81 -6.70
C ARG A 473 17.05 32.15 -8.10
N ALA A 474 15.94 32.27 -8.82
CA ALA A 474 15.75 32.18 -10.27
C ALA A 474 16.87 32.81 -11.10
N PHE A 475 16.85 34.14 -11.05
CA PHE A 475 17.62 35.00 -11.92
C PHE A 475 19.12 34.90 -11.63
N ASP A 476 19.53 34.79 -10.37
CA ASP A 476 20.94 34.61 -10.04
C ASP A 476 21.51 33.27 -10.53
N LEU A 477 20.72 32.19 -10.53
CA LEU A 477 21.13 30.93 -11.17
C LEU A 477 21.32 31.11 -12.69
N LEU A 478 20.34 31.71 -13.38
CA LEU A 478 20.38 31.91 -14.84
C LEU A 478 21.50 32.86 -15.27
N ARG A 479 21.76 33.91 -14.48
CA ARG A 479 22.86 34.86 -14.66
C ARG A 479 24.23 34.18 -14.56
N ARG A 480 24.37 33.18 -13.66
CA ARG A 480 25.61 32.37 -13.51
C ARG A 480 25.78 31.25 -14.54
N THR A 481 24.79 31.03 -15.41
CA THR A 481 24.90 30.20 -16.62
C THR A 481 24.97 31.06 -17.90
N ASP A 482 25.11 32.38 -17.75
CA ASP A 482 25.06 33.39 -18.82
C ASP A 482 23.79 33.32 -19.69
N LEU A 483 22.66 32.86 -19.12
CA LEU A 483 21.34 32.83 -19.77
C LEU A 483 20.54 34.11 -19.56
N LEU A 484 20.91 34.91 -18.55
CA LEU A 484 20.40 36.27 -18.33
C LEU A 484 21.56 37.28 -18.25
N GLU A 485 21.44 38.37 -18.99
CA GLU A 485 22.29 39.56 -18.83
C GLU A 485 21.59 40.58 -17.93
N GLU A 486 22.36 41.26 -17.08
CA GLU A 486 21.86 42.23 -16.09
C GLU A 486 22.07 43.66 -16.59
N HIS A 487 20.99 44.44 -16.66
CA HIS A 487 20.99 45.83 -17.08
C HIS A 487 20.30 46.72 -16.04
N ALA A 488 21.12 47.42 -15.25
CA ALA A 488 20.76 48.32 -14.15
C ALA A 488 19.91 47.68 -13.03
N ALA A 489 18.64 47.40 -13.28
CA ALA A 489 17.71 46.73 -12.34
C ALA A 489 16.80 45.70 -13.04
N SER A 490 17.06 45.42 -14.31
CA SER A 490 16.27 44.53 -15.19
C SER A 490 17.17 43.48 -15.84
N PHE A 491 16.59 42.36 -16.25
CA PHE A 491 17.31 41.27 -16.90
C PHE A 491 16.73 41.01 -18.29
N SER A 492 17.58 40.67 -19.25
CA SER A 492 17.21 40.18 -20.60
C SER A 492 17.78 38.79 -20.82
N ALA A 493 17.11 37.99 -21.66
CA ALA A 493 17.63 36.71 -22.10
C ALA A 493 18.79 36.90 -23.09
N THR A 494 19.84 36.09 -22.98
CA THR A 494 20.98 36.08 -23.92
C THR A 494 20.70 35.20 -25.15
N ALA A 495 21.57 35.25 -26.16
CA ALA A 495 21.46 34.39 -27.35
C ALA A 495 21.49 32.88 -27.02
N ASP A 496 22.15 32.47 -25.93
CA ASP A 496 22.17 31.08 -25.49
C ASP A 496 20.79 30.61 -24.95
N ALA A 497 19.89 31.53 -24.59
CA ALA A 497 18.51 31.19 -24.29
C ALA A 497 17.70 30.78 -25.54
N ASP A 498 18.13 31.14 -26.75
CA ASP A 498 17.58 30.57 -27.99
C ASP A 498 18.14 29.16 -28.26
N LEU A 499 19.39 28.88 -27.89
CA LEU A 499 19.95 27.53 -27.96
C LEU A 499 19.27 26.58 -26.97
N VAL A 500 19.06 27.00 -25.72
CA VAL A 500 18.32 26.21 -24.72
C VAL A 500 16.88 25.97 -25.16
N ASP A 501 16.18 26.99 -25.69
CA ASP A 501 14.80 26.84 -26.17
C ASP A 501 14.68 25.86 -27.35
N ARG A 502 15.67 25.86 -28.26
CA ARG A 502 15.74 24.89 -29.36
C ARG A 502 16.04 23.48 -28.86
N ALA A 503 17.06 23.33 -28.01
CA ALA A 503 17.48 22.05 -27.46
C ALA A 503 16.36 21.36 -26.65
N LEU A 504 15.55 22.13 -25.91
CA LEU A 504 14.37 21.60 -25.19
C LEU A 504 13.27 21.08 -26.14
N LYS A 505 13.09 21.71 -27.31
CA LYS A 505 12.12 21.31 -28.35
C LYS A 505 12.57 20.07 -29.12
N GLU A 506 13.87 19.93 -29.32
CA GLU A 506 14.53 18.80 -30.01
C GLU A 506 14.84 17.62 -29.05
N GLU A 507 14.53 17.78 -27.76
CA GLU A 507 14.89 16.88 -26.67
C GLU A 507 16.38 16.54 -26.63
N ASP A 508 17.24 17.55 -26.82
CA ASP A 508 18.67 17.49 -26.59
C ASP A 508 19.00 18.06 -25.20
N LEU A 509 19.08 17.17 -24.21
CA LEU A 509 19.45 17.53 -22.84
C LEU A 509 20.97 17.69 -22.66
N ASP A 510 21.77 17.27 -23.64
CA ASP A 510 23.23 17.36 -23.60
C ASP A 510 23.69 18.77 -23.98
N ALA A 511 23.06 19.39 -24.98
CA ALA A 511 23.23 20.82 -25.29
C ALA A 511 22.81 21.73 -24.12
N VAL A 512 21.71 21.42 -23.43
CA VAL A 512 21.29 22.17 -22.23
C VAL A 512 22.28 21.93 -21.07
N SER A 513 22.71 20.68 -20.84
CA SER A 513 23.75 20.33 -19.86
C SER A 513 25.05 21.12 -20.09
N LEU A 514 25.51 21.23 -21.34
CA LEU A 514 26.75 21.93 -21.69
C LEU A 514 26.71 23.42 -21.31
N ILE A 515 25.56 24.08 -21.45
CA ILE A 515 25.38 25.47 -21.01
C ILE A 515 25.36 25.55 -19.47
N PHE A 516 24.71 24.60 -18.80
CA PHE A 516 24.72 24.53 -17.33
C PHE A 516 26.09 24.20 -16.72
N GLN A 517 27.04 23.64 -17.46
CA GLN A 517 28.44 23.46 -17.00
C GLN A 517 29.19 24.78 -16.76
N ARG A 518 28.71 25.92 -17.27
CA ARG A 518 29.26 27.25 -16.91
C ARG A 518 29.04 27.60 -15.44
N PHE A 519 27.96 27.09 -14.84
CA PHE A 519 27.71 27.20 -13.41
C PHE A 519 28.54 26.15 -12.67
N GLU A 520 29.67 26.59 -12.09
CA GLU A 520 30.72 25.73 -11.51
C GLU A 520 30.20 24.56 -10.65
N PRO A 521 29.18 24.70 -9.78
CA PRO A 521 28.70 23.58 -8.96
C PRO A 521 28.10 22.42 -9.76
N TYR A 522 27.53 22.71 -10.94
CA TYR A 522 27.04 21.69 -11.85
C TYR A 522 28.21 20.92 -12.48
N ALA A 523 29.17 21.62 -13.11
CA ALA A 523 30.38 20.99 -13.63
C ALA A 523 31.19 20.24 -12.55
N ALA A 524 31.24 20.78 -11.33
CA ALA A 524 31.88 20.18 -10.17
C ALA A 524 31.26 18.86 -9.73
N PHE A 525 29.93 18.81 -9.60
CA PHE A 525 29.23 17.59 -9.20
C PHE A 525 29.22 16.57 -10.35
N LEU A 526 29.08 17.01 -11.60
CA LEU A 526 29.20 16.18 -12.78
C LEU A 526 30.59 15.50 -12.85
N GLY A 527 31.69 16.26 -12.73
CA GLY A 527 33.05 15.71 -12.73
C GLY A 527 33.36 14.80 -11.52
N LEU A 528 32.76 15.08 -10.36
CA LEU A 528 32.84 14.20 -9.19
C LEU A 528 32.08 12.89 -9.40
N LEU A 529 30.89 12.94 -10.04
CA LEU A 529 30.11 11.76 -10.37
C LEU A 529 30.75 10.94 -11.50
N GLN A 530 31.36 11.58 -12.50
CA GLN A 530 32.12 10.92 -13.57
C GLN A 530 33.39 10.23 -13.05
N SER A 531 34.12 10.83 -12.11
CA SER A 531 35.32 10.21 -11.52
C SER A 531 34.98 9.00 -10.64
N LEU A 532 33.95 9.11 -9.79
CA LEU A 532 33.51 8.01 -8.93
C LEU A 532 32.67 6.94 -9.65
N GLY A 533 31.93 7.30 -10.70
CA GLY A 533 30.93 6.48 -11.38
C GLY A 533 29.61 6.32 -10.60
N GLU A 534 29.66 6.29 -9.27
CA GLU A 534 28.49 6.29 -8.39
C GLU A 534 28.77 6.97 -7.04
N MET A 535 27.71 7.42 -6.35
CA MET A 535 27.75 8.03 -5.02
C MET A 535 26.45 7.77 -4.27
N ARG A 536 26.48 7.45 -2.98
CA ARG A 536 25.25 7.27 -2.17
C ARG A 536 24.63 8.61 -1.83
N ARG A 537 23.29 8.69 -1.76
CA ARG A 537 22.55 9.91 -1.40
C ARG A 537 23.00 10.54 -0.08
N ALA A 538 23.40 9.73 0.90
CA ALA A 538 23.95 10.19 2.18
C ALA A 538 25.35 10.84 2.07
N GLU A 539 26.13 10.51 1.04
CA GLU A 539 27.49 11.04 0.82
C GLU A 539 27.48 12.38 0.08
N VAL A 540 26.39 12.69 -0.64
CA VAL A 540 26.21 13.93 -1.42
C VAL A 540 26.38 15.18 -0.55
N PHE A 541 25.71 15.26 0.60
CA PHE A 541 25.80 16.44 1.47
C PHE A 541 27.23 16.62 2.02
N PRO A 542 27.90 15.61 2.63
CA PRO A 542 29.31 15.71 3.00
C PRO A 542 30.28 15.99 1.84
N ALA A 543 29.99 15.53 0.62
CA ALA A 543 30.82 15.81 -0.55
C ALA A 543 30.70 17.28 -1.00
N LEU A 544 29.47 17.79 -1.13
CA LEU A 544 29.21 19.19 -1.50
C LEU A 544 29.67 20.15 -0.40
N GLN A 545 29.48 19.81 0.88
CA GLN A 545 29.92 20.64 2.01
C GLN A 545 31.46 20.78 2.06
N ARG A 546 32.21 19.72 1.71
CA ARG A 546 33.67 19.77 1.61
C ARG A 546 34.18 20.66 0.47
N ARG A 547 33.43 20.81 -0.63
CA ARG A 547 33.83 21.64 -1.78
C ARG A 547 33.32 23.09 -1.69
N PHE A 548 32.14 23.31 -1.11
CA PHE A 548 31.43 24.60 -1.13
C PHE A 548 31.21 25.23 0.25
N GLY A 549 31.72 24.62 1.31
CA GLY A 549 31.61 25.13 2.67
C GLY A 549 30.19 24.96 3.23
N LEU A 550 29.66 26.00 3.87
CA LEU A 550 28.35 25.96 4.53
C LEU A 550 27.21 25.94 3.50
N ILE A 551 26.53 24.80 3.38
CA ILE A 551 25.40 24.57 2.48
C ILE A 551 24.15 24.11 3.24
N GLY A 552 22.97 24.41 2.71
CA GLY A 552 21.71 23.86 3.22
C GLY A 552 21.40 22.46 2.65
N SER A 553 20.54 21.72 3.35
CA SER A 553 20.09 20.38 2.96
C SER A 553 19.25 20.40 1.68
N GLU A 554 18.46 21.46 1.47
CA GLU A 554 17.72 21.68 0.23
C GLU A 554 18.66 21.82 -0.98
N GLU A 555 19.66 22.70 -0.91
CA GLU A 555 20.60 22.91 -2.02
C GLU A 555 21.36 21.62 -2.37
N ALA A 556 21.78 20.85 -1.35
CA ALA A 556 22.46 19.57 -1.54
C ALA A 556 21.56 18.49 -2.19
N THR A 557 20.26 18.50 -1.90
CA THR A 557 19.27 17.59 -2.54
C THR A 557 18.92 18.06 -3.95
N ARG A 558 19.00 19.36 -4.21
CA ARG A 558 18.54 19.99 -5.45
C ARG A 558 19.55 19.90 -6.59
N LEU A 559 20.85 20.04 -6.31
CA LEU A 559 21.90 19.96 -7.33
C LEU A 559 21.97 18.60 -8.05
N PRO A 560 21.89 17.42 -7.41
CA PRO A 560 21.84 16.15 -8.12
C PRO A 560 20.60 16.02 -9.02
N ARG A 561 19.44 16.55 -8.58
CA ARG A 561 18.21 16.52 -9.40
C ARG A 561 18.35 17.32 -10.70
N PHE A 562 19.20 18.35 -10.77
CA PHE A 562 19.51 19.01 -12.06
C PHE A 562 20.18 18.05 -13.05
N HIS A 563 21.07 17.18 -12.55
CA HIS A 563 21.79 16.22 -13.38
C HIS A 563 20.86 15.08 -13.85
N SER A 564 19.95 14.60 -13.00
CA SER A 564 18.87 13.68 -13.42
C SER A 564 17.97 14.32 -14.47
N LEU A 565 17.48 15.55 -14.22
CA LEU A 565 16.59 16.28 -15.12
C LEU A 565 17.18 16.55 -16.51
N LEU A 566 18.52 16.61 -16.61
CA LEU A 566 19.29 16.80 -17.84
C LEU A 566 19.92 15.51 -18.38
N GLY A 567 19.53 14.33 -17.88
CA GLY A 567 19.99 13.04 -18.41
C GLY A 567 21.49 12.74 -18.19
N GLN A 568 22.15 13.45 -17.27
CA GLN A 568 23.58 13.30 -16.93
C GLN A 568 23.83 12.40 -15.71
N ALA A 569 22.80 12.23 -14.87
CA ALA A 569 22.80 11.31 -13.73
C ALA A 569 21.50 10.49 -13.74
N TRP A 570 21.46 9.43 -12.94
CA TRP A 570 20.24 8.65 -12.71
C TRP A 570 20.28 7.96 -11.33
N THR A 571 19.14 7.45 -10.86
CA THR A 571 19.01 6.88 -9.52
C THR A 571 18.75 5.38 -9.50
N ASP A 572 19.47 4.70 -8.61
CA ASP A 572 19.46 3.25 -8.44
C ASP A 572 19.39 2.90 -6.96
N GLY A 573 18.16 2.93 -6.43
CA GLY A 573 17.91 2.90 -4.99
C GLY A 573 18.44 4.18 -4.32
N ASP A 574 19.25 4.00 -3.29
CA ASP A 574 19.92 5.09 -2.57
C ASP A 574 21.23 5.57 -3.22
N THR A 575 21.58 5.03 -4.39
CA THR A 575 22.76 5.44 -5.16
C THR A 575 22.36 6.37 -6.31
N ILE A 576 23.14 7.43 -6.50
CA ILE A 576 23.15 8.29 -7.69
C ILE A 576 24.30 7.81 -8.58
N ARG A 577 24.02 7.58 -9.86
CA ARG A 577 24.96 7.00 -10.84
C ARG A 577 25.27 7.99 -11.95
N ASP A 578 26.51 7.93 -12.45
CA ASP A 578 26.88 8.59 -13.70
C ASP A 578 26.00 8.07 -14.84
N GLY A 579 25.43 9.01 -15.59
CA GLY A 579 24.64 8.77 -16.78
C GLY A 579 25.06 9.67 -17.95
N SER A 580 26.20 10.36 -17.85
CA SER A 580 26.63 11.41 -18.78
C SER A 580 27.31 10.87 -20.04
N ARG A 581 27.75 9.60 -20.04
CA ARG A 581 28.38 9.00 -21.22
C ARG A 581 27.36 8.85 -22.35
N ARG A 582 27.79 9.16 -23.57
CA ARG A 582 27.12 8.78 -24.81
C ARG A 582 27.98 7.76 -25.54
N LEU A 583 27.36 6.70 -26.04
CA LEU A 583 28.05 5.59 -26.71
C LEU A 583 28.03 5.83 -28.21
N THR A 584 29.13 5.48 -28.92
CA THR A 584 29.06 5.39 -30.38
C THR A 584 28.11 4.25 -30.77
N ASP A 585 27.61 4.26 -32.01
CA ASP A 585 26.60 3.27 -32.39
C ASP A 585 27.14 1.83 -32.39
N ARG A 586 28.43 1.67 -32.65
CA ARG A 586 29.14 0.40 -32.42
C ARG A 586 29.21 0.03 -30.94
N ASP A 587 29.67 0.93 -30.08
CA ASP A 587 29.83 0.67 -28.64
C ASP A 587 28.49 0.31 -27.99
N ALA A 588 27.41 0.98 -28.40
CA ALA A 588 26.06 0.77 -27.93
C ALA A 588 25.51 -0.60 -28.36
N THR A 589 25.68 -1.00 -29.61
CA THR A 589 25.28 -2.35 -30.08
C THR A 589 26.09 -3.43 -29.36
N GLU A 590 27.42 -3.31 -29.28
CA GLU A 590 28.24 -4.26 -28.51
C GLU A 590 27.84 -4.31 -27.02
N ALA A 591 27.52 -3.15 -26.41
CA ALA A 591 27.06 -3.09 -25.02
C ALA A 591 25.66 -3.68 -24.82
N PHE A 592 24.75 -3.52 -25.80
CA PHE A 592 23.44 -4.14 -25.80
C PHE A 592 23.56 -5.67 -25.88
N HIS A 593 24.38 -6.21 -26.79
CA HIS A 593 24.66 -7.66 -26.84
C HIS A 593 25.21 -8.19 -25.49
N ARG A 594 26.15 -7.46 -24.87
CA ARG A 594 26.72 -7.81 -23.55
C ARG A 594 25.67 -7.77 -22.43
N ALA A 595 24.86 -6.71 -22.36
CA ALA A 595 23.80 -6.56 -21.36
C ALA A 595 22.67 -7.59 -21.55
N TYR A 596 22.34 -7.92 -22.80
CA TYR A 596 21.39 -8.98 -23.14
C TYR A 596 21.89 -10.33 -22.62
N ALA A 597 23.10 -10.75 -23.02
CA ALA A 597 23.67 -12.04 -22.62
C ALA A 597 23.90 -12.16 -21.09
N ALA A 598 23.94 -11.05 -20.36
CA ALA A 598 24.03 -11.02 -18.89
C ALA A 598 22.66 -10.97 -18.18
N THR A 599 21.55 -10.87 -18.92
CA THR A 599 20.18 -10.77 -18.37
C THR A 599 19.17 -11.71 -19.03
N SER A 600 19.55 -12.42 -20.08
CA SER A 600 18.69 -13.38 -20.79
C SER A 600 18.61 -14.73 -20.07
N ILE A 601 17.40 -15.24 -19.92
CA ILE A 601 17.09 -16.61 -19.46
C ILE A 601 16.30 -17.27 -20.61
N ASP A 602 16.66 -18.49 -21.00
CA ASP A 602 15.99 -19.26 -22.06
C ASP A 602 15.83 -18.50 -23.40
N GLY A 603 16.80 -17.63 -23.73
CA GLY A 603 16.77 -16.80 -24.94
C GLY A 603 15.85 -15.58 -24.87
N LEU A 604 15.32 -15.22 -23.70
CA LEU A 604 14.48 -14.03 -23.44
C LEU A 604 15.10 -13.14 -22.34
N SER A 605 15.11 -11.82 -22.52
CA SER A 605 15.50 -10.85 -21.48
C SER A 605 14.40 -9.81 -21.23
N LYS A 606 14.16 -9.45 -19.95
CA LYS A 606 13.19 -8.41 -19.57
C LYS A 606 13.83 -7.03 -19.60
N VAL A 607 13.16 -6.04 -20.20
CA VAL A 607 13.68 -4.66 -20.30
C VAL A 607 13.95 -4.04 -18.93
N ILE A 608 13.12 -4.33 -17.92
CA ILE A 608 13.31 -3.88 -16.53
C ILE A 608 14.61 -4.42 -15.86
N GLU A 609 15.18 -5.50 -16.39
CA GLU A 609 16.46 -6.08 -15.96
C GLU A 609 17.60 -5.61 -16.88
N LEU A 610 17.41 -5.69 -18.20
CA LEU A 610 18.38 -5.31 -19.23
C LEU A 610 18.75 -3.83 -19.20
N LEU A 611 17.77 -2.92 -19.19
CA LEU A 611 18.04 -1.49 -19.34
C LEU A 611 18.81 -0.92 -18.13
N PRO A 612 18.47 -1.23 -16.87
CA PRO A 612 19.31 -0.85 -15.72
C PRO A 612 20.69 -1.53 -15.73
N HIS A 613 20.80 -2.77 -16.21
CA HIS A 613 22.10 -3.44 -16.37
C HIS A 613 23.01 -2.69 -17.37
N LEU A 614 22.47 -2.37 -18.55
CA LEU A 614 23.16 -1.58 -19.59
C LEU A 614 23.60 -0.21 -19.05
N CYS A 615 22.71 0.49 -18.34
CA CYS A 615 22.99 1.81 -17.75
C CYS A 615 24.14 1.75 -16.72
N ARG A 616 24.15 0.74 -15.83
CA ARG A 616 25.24 0.51 -14.87
C ARG A 616 26.56 0.20 -15.58
N ALA A 617 26.54 -0.74 -16.51
CA ALA A 617 27.73 -1.24 -17.19
C ALA A 617 28.42 -0.19 -18.06
N GLN A 618 27.68 0.79 -18.58
CA GLN A 618 28.20 1.79 -19.51
C GLN A 618 28.25 3.24 -18.98
N ARG A 619 27.71 3.53 -17.80
CA ARG A 619 27.58 4.91 -17.24
C ARG A 619 26.75 5.86 -18.13
N ILE A 620 25.67 5.32 -18.68
CA ILE A 620 24.70 6.04 -19.52
C ILE A 620 23.37 6.13 -18.77
N SER A 621 22.66 7.26 -18.88
CA SER A 621 21.36 7.42 -18.22
C SER A 621 20.28 6.58 -18.93
N PRO A 622 19.24 6.10 -18.21
CA PRO A 622 18.15 5.34 -18.83
C PRO A 622 17.40 6.12 -19.91
N TRP A 623 17.37 7.46 -19.83
CA TRP A 623 16.86 8.32 -20.89
C TRP A 623 17.69 8.20 -22.19
N ALA A 624 19.00 8.39 -22.12
CA ALA A 624 19.87 8.34 -23.29
C ALA A 624 19.97 6.92 -23.87
N ALA A 625 20.12 5.90 -23.01
CA ALA A 625 20.16 4.50 -23.43
C ALA A 625 18.86 4.08 -24.14
N LYS A 626 17.70 4.51 -23.63
CA LYS A 626 16.40 4.24 -24.25
C LYS A 626 16.26 4.94 -25.59
N LYS A 627 16.59 6.24 -25.69
CA LYS A 627 16.58 7.01 -26.96
C LYS A 627 17.47 6.35 -28.03
N GLN A 628 18.62 5.79 -27.62
CA GLN A 628 19.53 5.09 -28.53
C GLN A 628 19.00 3.70 -28.96
N VAL A 629 18.49 2.88 -28.04
CA VAL A 629 17.96 1.54 -28.37
C VAL A 629 16.64 1.62 -29.17
N GLU A 630 15.72 2.53 -28.83
CA GLU A 630 14.47 2.73 -29.59
C GLU A 630 14.75 3.24 -31.03
N ARG A 631 15.84 3.99 -31.23
CA ARG A 631 16.36 4.32 -32.57
C ARG A 631 16.88 3.09 -33.29
N PHE A 632 17.76 2.28 -32.66
CA PHE A 632 18.32 1.08 -33.30
C PHE A 632 17.26 0.07 -33.75
N ILE A 633 16.19 -0.10 -32.97
CA ILE A 633 15.06 -0.95 -33.36
C ILE A 633 14.36 -0.40 -34.61
N ARG A 634 14.15 0.92 -34.67
CA ARG A 634 13.52 1.60 -35.82
C ARG A 634 14.39 1.58 -37.08
N GLU A 635 15.71 1.64 -36.91
CA GLU A 635 16.72 1.61 -37.97
C GLU A 635 17.13 0.17 -38.39
N GLY A 636 16.58 -0.86 -37.73
CA GLY A 636 16.88 -2.27 -38.04
C GLY A 636 18.27 -2.75 -37.61
N LEU A 637 18.97 -1.99 -36.75
CA LEU A 637 20.36 -2.23 -36.33
C LEU A 637 20.52 -3.35 -35.28
N LEU A 638 19.41 -3.97 -34.85
CA LEU A 638 19.39 -5.11 -33.91
C LEU A 638 18.64 -6.32 -34.51
N PRO A 639 19.02 -6.83 -35.70
CA PRO A 639 18.24 -7.81 -36.46
C PRO A 639 18.20 -9.21 -35.84
N GLU A 640 19.15 -9.53 -34.95
CA GLU A 640 19.19 -10.80 -34.19
C GLU A 640 18.13 -10.86 -33.07
N TYR A 641 17.47 -9.73 -32.78
CA TYR A 641 16.57 -9.57 -31.64
C TYR A 641 15.11 -9.40 -32.06
N ARG A 642 14.22 -10.05 -31.31
CA ARG A 642 12.76 -9.97 -31.47
C ARG A 642 12.18 -9.09 -30.37
N PHE A 643 11.56 -8.00 -30.76
CA PHE A 643 10.97 -7.03 -29.84
C PHE A 643 9.46 -7.21 -29.80
N GLU A 644 8.99 -8.13 -28.95
CA GLU A 644 7.59 -8.55 -28.92
C GLU A 644 6.72 -7.51 -28.17
N PRO A 645 5.79 -6.81 -28.86
CA PRO A 645 4.97 -5.79 -28.22
C PRO A 645 3.86 -6.45 -27.39
N SER A 646 3.67 -5.98 -26.15
CA SER A 646 2.77 -6.62 -25.18
C SER A 646 1.84 -5.62 -24.48
N ALA A 647 0.71 -6.09 -23.97
CA ALA A 647 -0.26 -5.29 -23.23
C ALA A 647 0.34 -4.84 -21.90
N GLY A 648 0.70 -3.56 -21.79
CA GLY A 648 1.54 -3.07 -20.71
C GLY A 648 0.79 -2.64 -19.44
N GLY A 649 1.32 -3.05 -18.28
CA GLY A 649 0.97 -2.43 -17.00
C GLY A 649 1.46 -0.98 -16.88
N LYS A 650 1.27 -0.34 -15.72
CA LYS A 650 1.73 1.04 -15.47
C LYS A 650 3.26 1.18 -15.61
N PRO A 651 3.78 2.23 -16.27
CA PRO A 651 5.21 2.50 -16.39
C PRO A 651 5.95 2.51 -15.04
N VAL A 652 6.99 1.67 -14.91
CA VAL A 652 7.98 1.81 -13.83
C VAL A 652 8.93 2.95 -14.18
N THR A 653 8.88 3.99 -13.36
CA THR A 653 9.64 5.24 -13.54
C THR A 653 10.53 5.48 -12.34
N ARG A 654 11.76 5.96 -12.55
CA ARG A 654 12.71 6.25 -11.45
C ARG A 654 13.09 7.73 -11.37
N ASP A 655 13.67 8.23 -12.45
CA ASP A 655 14.07 9.62 -12.61
C ASP A 655 13.04 10.37 -13.46
N GLU A 656 13.27 11.68 -13.61
CA GLU A 656 12.51 12.56 -14.47
C GLU A 656 13.48 13.33 -15.37
N THR A 657 13.05 13.72 -16.57
CA THR A 657 13.76 14.66 -17.45
C THR A 657 12.88 15.86 -17.81
N ILE A 658 13.48 16.99 -18.18
CA ILE A 658 12.75 18.14 -18.75
C ILE A 658 12.52 17.96 -20.26
N SER A 659 11.51 18.66 -20.77
CA SER A 659 11.14 18.71 -22.19
C SER A 659 10.22 19.91 -22.46
N GLY A 660 9.94 20.21 -23.73
CA GLY A 660 8.99 21.26 -24.11
C GLY A 660 9.68 22.51 -24.61
N GLN A 661 9.32 23.67 -24.07
CA GLN A 661 9.91 24.95 -24.48
C GLN A 661 10.07 25.92 -23.32
N LEU A 662 10.86 26.98 -23.48
CA LEU A 662 10.99 27.99 -22.42
C LEU A 662 9.63 28.63 -22.10
N GLY A 663 9.33 28.76 -20.81
CA GLY A 663 7.99 29.14 -20.32
C GLY A 663 7.03 27.97 -20.12
N ASP A 664 7.10 26.93 -20.95
CA ASP A 664 6.27 25.72 -20.87
C ASP A 664 7.11 24.43 -20.79
N ILE A 665 7.91 24.37 -19.73
CA ILE A 665 8.70 23.19 -19.36
C ILE A 665 7.79 22.11 -18.77
N VAL A 666 7.79 20.93 -19.39
CA VAL A 666 7.14 19.72 -18.89
C VAL A 666 8.19 18.76 -18.35
N VAL A 667 7.94 18.23 -17.14
CA VAL A 667 8.77 17.21 -16.51
C VAL A 667 8.19 15.84 -16.90
N LYS A 668 8.92 15.07 -17.71
CA LYS A 668 8.54 13.73 -18.18
C LYS A 668 9.22 12.66 -17.30
N PRO A 669 8.52 11.61 -16.87
CA PRO A 669 9.13 10.55 -16.07
C PRO A 669 9.91 9.56 -16.97
N VAL A 670 11.11 9.17 -16.53
CA VAL A 670 11.98 8.25 -17.27
C VAL A 670 11.54 6.81 -17.00
N VAL A 671 10.84 6.23 -17.98
CA VAL A 671 10.28 4.87 -17.94
C VAL A 671 11.36 3.82 -18.26
N ILE A 672 11.62 2.91 -17.32
CA ILE A 672 12.73 1.94 -17.37
C ILE A 672 12.34 0.46 -17.62
N ASP A 673 11.05 0.12 -17.58
CA ASP A 673 10.55 -1.27 -17.69
C ASP A 673 10.18 -1.71 -19.10
N ARG A 674 10.14 -0.78 -20.06
CA ARG A 674 9.70 -1.00 -21.43
C ARG A 674 10.47 -0.14 -22.43
N LEU A 675 10.54 -0.60 -23.68
CA LEU A 675 10.88 0.21 -24.85
C LEU A 675 9.59 0.46 -25.65
N HIS A 676 9.52 1.51 -26.46
CA HIS A 676 8.36 1.79 -27.32
C HIS A 676 8.71 1.65 -28.80
N ILE A 677 7.87 0.92 -29.54
CA ILE A 677 7.93 0.78 -31.00
C ILE A 677 6.64 1.35 -31.57
N GLY A 678 6.71 2.60 -32.03
CA GLY A 678 5.51 3.43 -32.17
C GLY A 678 4.80 3.54 -30.82
N ASP A 679 3.48 3.40 -30.81
CA ASP A 679 2.66 3.48 -29.59
C ASP A 679 2.70 2.19 -28.73
N ARG A 680 3.37 1.11 -29.18
CA ARG A 680 3.33 -0.19 -28.51
C ARG A 680 4.54 -0.42 -27.60
N PRO A 681 4.34 -0.77 -26.31
CA PRO A 681 5.43 -1.08 -25.41
C PRO A 681 5.93 -2.53 -25.55
N VAL A 682 7.24 -2.71 -25.41
CA VAL A 682 7.96 -3.99 -25.41
C VAL A 682 8.59 -4.18 -24.03
N PHE A 683 8.26 -5.28 -23.36
CA PHE A 683 8.74 -5.63 -22.02
C PHE A 683 9.77 -6.75 -22.01
N THR A 684 9.72 -7.61 -23.03
CA THR A 684 10.60 -8.75 -23.21
C THR A 684 11.21 -8.65 -24.60
N ILE A 685 12.51 -8.87 -24.67
CA ILE A 685 13.28 -8.95 -25.90
C ILE A 685 13.67 -10.42 -26.04
N GLY A 686 13.34 -11.05 -27.15
CA GLY A 686 13.88 -12.36 -27.54
C GLY A 686 15.13 -12.20 -28.39
N GLY A 687 15.95 -13.24 -28.47
CA GLY A 687 17.22 -13.20 -29.18
C GLY A 687 17.93 -14.55 -29.20
N PRO A 688 19.21 -14.61 -29.58
CA PRO A 688 19.96 -15.87 -29.59
C PRO A 688 20.07 -16.48 -28.19
N SER A 689 19.54 -17.69 -28.03
CA SER A 689 19.76 -18.55 -26.86
C SER A 689 21.23 -18.98 -26.77
N ARG A 690 21.74 -19.09 -25.53
CA ARG A 690 23.06 -19.63 -25.19
C ARG A 690 22.91 -20.84 -24.28
#